data_AF-A0A235EM99-F1
#
_entry.id   AF-A0A235EM99-F1
#
_cell.length_a   1.000
_cell.length_b   1.000
_cell.length_c   1.000
_cell.angle_alpha   90.00
_cell.angle_beta   90.00
_cell.angle_gamma   90.00
#
_symmetry.space_group_name_H-M   'P 1'
#
loop_
_entity.id
_entity.type
_entity.pdbx_description
1 polymer ?
#
loop_
_entity_poly.entity_id
_entity_poly.type
_entity_poly.pdbx_seq_one_letter_code
_entity_poly.pdbx_strand_id
1 'polypeptide(L)'
;MGRKSSARRLNVWRTDGFWSALAGLAAVALCVVTGLVQRLDLALYDAAIRTTTSAPLPEIAIVNIDDASLAALGPWPWSRDIHARLIDQLAASGAKTIVHTAYFTEPQSDRGLGHVRKIRELLAASGDNSPLATELSRIAADADQALDTDARLASAIQRAGNVLLASRYASAGTPTALPSQVRRSTLPDPGTFATPVQSAQHPVGNLGASAAAVGHLFPKVDEDGKTRRVPLLLRYDNAGIPALALLAAQHSLHLGASDVHIQDSPPGLRLGGLHIATDATAVMRPRVQAVPGDNPAFPTHSFSSVLDGKTPASSFKGKIVLVGSTTESLAPQGGQGPLYPVETLARTVSSIRLGLGVQQPTWGPWASGLVAAGALLYVALLAHRARAPVALGVGAALVLALAGAGWGLLHYAGLWVALALPATGLAAGIVASLLLGWKNGRGRAPSAEAAEADRMMGLALHGQGQLDMAFERLRKVPASDALLDNLYHLAEDFERKRNFAKAKAVYEHILRHNRQYKDTRSRYKRARAKADSGGPNSQPASVPPQGTPASPRLPGDATLGMPMLGRYQIDREIGKGAMGVVYLGRDPKIGRIVAIKTLALGQEFEGDALIDARARFFREAETAGRLQHPHIVTIFDAGEEHDLAYIAMEFLKGRDLAHACAKEHLLPVPTVLSIAACVADALDYAHAHNVVHRDIKPANIMFDSSTHAVKVTDFGIARITDSSKTRTGLVLGTPSFMSPEQLAGKKVDGRSDLYSLGISLFQLLTGTLPLRGASMTELMHKIASVDAPDIRELRPELSPAVARVVALALQKRPEARYQTGRQFAADLRQAAAGAAGAESPPAPETVVYDADRDATGHEMTDFQETVMDPPAVRGASAPPVSGAQ
;
A
#
# COMPACT_ATOMS: atom_id res chain seq x y z
N MET A 1 -61.05 -18.37 41.59
CA MET A 1 -60.61 -19.32 40.54
C MET A 1 -60.57 -18.60 39.21
N GLY A 2 -59.43 -18.61 38.52
CA GLY A 2 -59.27 -17.98 37.21
C GLY A 2 -57.80 -18.04 36.78
N ARG A 3 -57.43 -19.15 36.14
CA ARG A 3 -56.05 -19.50 35.71
C ARG A 3 -55.42 -18.37 34.88
N LYS A 4 -54.34 -17.77 35.40
CA LYS A 4 -53.38 -17.00 34.58
C LYS A 4 -52.62 -18.00 33.70
N SER A 5 -52.98 -18.03 32.43
CA SER A 5 -52.32 -18.81 31.37
C SER A 5 -50.81 -18.54 31.34
N SER A 6 -50.03 -19.62 31.29
CA SER A 6 -48.57 -19.68 31.36
C SER A 6 -47.86 -19.32 30.04
N ALA A 7 -48.49 -18.57 29.14
CA ALA A 7 -47.95 -18.29 27.81
C ALA A 7 -46.99 -17.08 27.70
N ARG A 8 -46.52 -16.49 28.81
CA ARG A 8 -45.70 -15.27 28.79
C ARG A 8 -44.19 -15.47 28.99
N ARG A 9 -43.68 -16.70 29.04
CA ARG A 9 -42.27 -16.99 29.39
C ARG A 9 -41.34 -17.45 28.25
N LEU A 10 -41.76 -17.44 26.98
CA LEU A 10 -40.86 -17.82 25.86
C LEU A 10 -40.71 -16.77 24.76
N ASN A 11 -41.23 -15.55 24.94
CA ASN A 11 -41.01 -14.43 24.01
C ASN A 11 -39.70 -13.65 24.32
N VAL A 12 -38.62 -14.38 24.62
CA VAL A 12 -37.30 -13.78 24.94
C VAL A 12 -36.59 -13.27 23.67
N TRP A 13 -37.03 -13.72 22.50
CA TRP A 13 -36.47 -13.33 21.21
C TRP A 13 -37.36 -12.24 20.59
N ARG A 14 -37.07 -10.97 20.90
CA ARG A 14 -37.45 -9.92 19.94
C ARG A 14 -36.66 -10.23 18.66
N THR A 15 -37.37 -10.38 17.54
CA THR A 15 -36.81 -10.60 16.20
C THR A 15 -35.56 -9.77 15.94
N ASP A 16 -35.54 -8.52 16.42
CA ASP A 16 -34.47 -7.56 16.20
C ASP A 16 -33.12 -7.97 16.82
N GLY A 17 -33.11 -8.61 18.00
CA GLY A 17 -31.87 -9.09 18.64
C GLY A 17 -31.25 -10.27 17.91
N PHE A 18 -32.11 -11.17 17.40
CA PHE A 18 -31.67 -12.28 16.54
C PHE A 18 -31.13 -11.80 15.21
N TRP A 19 -31.83 -10.88 14.53
CA TRP A 19 -31.36 -10.30 13.27
C TRP A 19 -30.07 -9.50 13.43
N SER A 20 -29.88 -8.83 14.57
CA SER A 20 -28.62 -8.12 14.88
C SER A 20 -27.45 -9.08 15.09
N ALA A 21 -27.67 -10.19 15.79
CA ALA A 21 -26.66 -11.24 15.97
C ALA A 21 -26.35 -11.95 14.65
N LEU A 22 -27.36 -12.22 13.82
CA LEU A 22 -27.19 -12.81 12.49
C LEU A 22 -26.44 -11.86 11.54
N ALA A 23 -26.74 -10.57 11.57
CA ALA A 23 -26.00 -9.55 10.83
C ALA A 23 -24.55 -9.43 11.31
N GLY A 24 -24.32 -9.52 12.62
CA GLY A 24 -22.97 -9.61 13.20
C GLY A 24 -22.22 -10.84 12.69
N LEU A 25 -22.86 -12.00 12.66
CA LEU A 25 -22.26 -13.25 12.15
C LEU A 25 -21.97 -13.17 10.64
N ALA A 26 -22.87 -12.58 9.85
CA ALA A 26 -22.65 -12.34 8.43
C ALA A 26 -21.50 -11.36 8.17
N ALA A 27 -21.39 -10.31 8.99
CA ALA A 27 -20.27 -9.37 8.93
C ALA A 27 -18.94 -10.03 9.31
N VAL A 28 -18.93 -10.92 10.31
CA VAL A 28 -17.75 -11.74 10.65
C VAL A 28 -17.38 -12.64 9.48
N ALA A 29 -18.34 -13.35 8.89
CA ALA A 29 -18.10 -14.21 7.73
C ALA A 29 -17.49 -13.40 6.57
N LEU A 30 -18.01 -12.19 6.31
CA LEU A 30 -17.45 -11.28 5.31
C LEU A 30 -16.03 -10.81 5.69
N CYS A 31 -15.77 -10.48 6.95
CA CYS A 31 -14.45 -10.05 7.42
C CYS A 31 -13.41 -11.20 7.38
N VAL A 32 -13.85 -12.45 7.53
CA VAL A 32 -13.02 -13.65 7.35
C VAL A 32 -12.73 -13.86 5.87
N VAL A 33 -13.74 -13.81 5.00
CA VAL A 33 -13.58 -13.98 3.54
C VAL A 33 -12.67 -12.89 2.94
N THR A 34 -12.72 -11.67 3.46
CA THR A 34 -11.88 -10.54 3.00
C THR A 34 -10.48 -10.53 3.64
N GLY A 35 -10.19 -11.45 4.58
CA GLY A 35 -8.92 -11.50 5.30
C GLY A 35 -8.68 -10.32 6.25
N LEU A 36 -9.70 -9.51 6.54
CA LEU A 36 -9.58 -8.33 7.41
C LEU A 36 -9.24 -8.73 8.85
N VAL A 37 -9.89 -9.78 9.35
CA VAL A 37 -9.65 -10.30 10.72
C VAL A 37 -8.21 -10.77 10.87
N GLN A 38 -7.70 -11.51 9.89
CA GLN A 38 -6.33 -12.02 9.89
C GLN A 38 -5.31 -10.88 9.87
N ARG A 39 -5.55 -9.81 9.09
CA ARG A 39 -4.71 -8.61 9.08
C ARG A 39 -4.69 -7.88 10.43
N LEU A 40 -5.85 -7.76 11.09
CA LEU A 40 -5.93 -7.16 12.42
C LEU A 40 -5.19 -7.99 13.48
N ASP A 41 -5.31 -9.32 13.41
CA ASP A 41 -4.63 -10.23 14.34
C ASP A 41 -3.11 -10.18 14.15
N LEU A 42 -2.63 -10.14 12.90
CA LEU A 42 -1.21 -9.95 12.58
C LEU A 42 -0.69 -8.57 12.98
N ALA A 43 -1.51 -7.52 12.87
CA ALA A 43 -1.13 -6.18 13.32
C ALA A 43 -0.99 -6.12 14.85
N LEU A 44 -1.90 -6.76 15.58
CA LEU A 44 -1.82 -6.89 17.05
C LEU A 44 -0.59 -7.72 17.45
N TYR A 45 -0.33 -8.81 16.72
CA TYR A 45 0.86 -9.63 16.88
C TYR A 45 2.14 -8.79 16.73
N ASP A 46 2.29 -8.06 15.63
CA ASP A 46 3.46 -7.23 15.36
C ASP A 46 3.62 -6.11 16.40
N ALA A 47 2.51 -5.54 16.88
CA ALA A 47 2.54 -4.52 17.93
C ALA A 47 3.05 -5.08 19.26
N ALA A 48 2.55 -6.24 19.70
CA ALA A 48 3.02 -6.88 20.93
C ALA A 48 4.47 -7.35 20.81
N ILE A 49 4.85 -8.02 19.72
CA ILE A 49 6.21 -8.53 19.55
C ILE A 49 7.27 -7.42 19.48
N ARG A 50 6.94 -6.26 18.88
CA ARG A 50 7.85 -5.10 18.86
C ARG A 50 8.15 -4.54 20.26
N THR A 51 7.21 -4.68 21.19
CA THR A 51 7.41 -4.26 22.59
C THR A 51 8.13 -5.31 23.44
N THR A 52 8.27 -6.54 22.94
CA THR A 52 9.00 -7.63 23.60
C THR A 52 10.31 -7.91 22.87
N THR A 53 11.25 -6.97 22.90
CA THR A 53 12.61 -7.23 22.41
C THR A 53 13.41 -7.97 23.46
N SER A 54 14.12 -9.01 23.06
CA SER A 54 15.07 -9.73 23.91
C SER A 54 16.47 -9.60 23.37
N ALA A 55 17.47 -9.66 24.26
CA ALA A 55 18.86 -9.67 23.86
C ALA A 55 19.14 -10.92 22.99
N PRO A 56 19.85 -10.76 21.87
CA PRO A 56 20.25 -11.87 21.02
C PRO A 56 21.34 -12.73 21.66
N LEU A 57 21.44 -13.99 21.24
CA LEU A 57 22.48 -14.90 21.72
C LEU A 57 23.88 -14.39 21.30
N PRO A 58 24.79 -14.10 22.24
CA PRO A 58 26.10 -13.52 21.93
C PRO A 58 27.04 -14.51 21.21
N GLU A 59 26.73 -15.80 21.25
CA GLU A 59 27.49 -16.87 20.59
C GLU A 59 27.23 -16.95 19.07
N ILE A 60 26.53 -15.99 18.46
CA ILE A 60 26.25 -15.96 17.02
C ILE A 60 27.05 -14.84 16.36
N ALA A 61 27.64 -15.13 15.20
CA ALA A 61 28.27 -14.15 14.32
C ALA A 61 27.84 -14.37 12.86
N ILE A 62 27.66 -13.29 12.11
CA ILE A 62 27.28 -13.32 10.70
C ILE A 62 28.49 -12.95 9.85
N VAL A 63 28.81 -13.78 8.85
CA VAL A 63 29.73 -13.45 7.77
C VAL A 63 28.89 -13.09 6.55
N ASN A 64 28.94 -11.82 6.17
CA ASN A 64 28.02 -11.20 5.25
C ASN A 64 28.59 -11.12 3.83
N ILE A 65 27.86 -11.68 2.86
CA ILE A 65 28.07 -11.40 1.44
C ILE A 65 27.40 -10.06 1.13
N ASP A 66 28.18 -8.99 1.32
CA ASP A 66 27.80 -7.58 1.14
C ASP A 66 28.31 -7.01 -0.19
N ASP A 67 27.90 -5.77 -0.50
CA ASP A 67 28.30 -5.06 -1.72
C ASP A 67 29.82 -4.84 -1.77
N ALA A 68 30.49 -4.64 -0.62
CA ALA A 68 31.95 -4.55 -0.54
C ALA A 68 32.62 -5.86 -0.99
N SER A 69 32.07 -7.02 -0.59
CA SER A 69 32.58 -8.31 -1.01
C SER A 69 32.31 -8.59 -2.48
N LEU A 70 31.16 -8.15 -3.02
CA LEU A 70 30.87 -8.24 -4.46
C LEU A 70 31.82 -7.35 -5.29
N ALA A 71 32.14 -6.16 -4.79
CA ALA A 71 33.12 -5.27 -5.42
C ALA A 71 34.54 -5.86 -5.40
N ALA A 72 34.92 -6.53 -4.31
CA ALA A 72 36.27 -7.11 -4.14
C ALA A 72 36.46 -8.45 -4.88
N LEU A 73 35.46 -9.33 -4.86
CA LEU A 73 35.57 -10.71 -5.36
C LEU A 73 34.88 -10.93 -6.72
N GLY A 74 34.17 -9.93 -7.22
CA GLY A 74 33.40 -10.00 -8.46
C GLY A 74 31.96 -10.48 -8.26
N PRO A 75 31.22 -10.70 -9.37
CA PRO A 75 29.81 -11.05 -9.32
C PRO A 75 29.58 -12.44 -8.70
N TRP A 76 28.48 -12.56 -7.97
CA TRP A 76 28.00 -13.84 -7.43
C TRP A 76 27.34 -14.69 -8.52
N PRO A 77 27.44 -16.03 -8.52
CA PRO A 77 28.13 -16.89 -7.55
C PRO A 77 29.64 -16.99 -7.77
N TRP A 78 30.40 -17.04 -6.67
CA TRP A 78 31.86 -17.19 -6.69
C TRP A 78 32.33 -18.64 -6.88
N SER A 79 33.63 -18.81 -7.14
CA SER A 79 34.25 -20.14 -7.23
C SER A 79 34.25 -20.88 -5.89
N ARG A 80 34.20 -22.22 -5.94
CA ARG A 80 34.23 -23.08 -4.75
C ARG A 80 35.52 -22.92 -3.94
N ASP A 81 36.63 -22.52 -4.59
CA ASP A 81 37.89 -22.17 -3.94
C ASP A 81 37.73 -21.01 -2.94
N ILE A 82 36.98 -19.96 -3.30
CA ILE A 82 36.74 -18.80 -2.41
C ILE A 82 36.00 -19.25 -1.15
N HIS A 83 34.99 -20.12 -1.31
CA HIS A 83 34.27 -20.72 -0.19
C HIS A 83 35.15 -21.64 0.67
N ALA A 84 36.04 -22.41 0.04
CA ALA A 84 36.95 -23.32 0.73
C ALA A 84 37.91 -22.53 1.64
N ARG A 85 38.53 -21.46 1.11
CA ARG A 85 39.42 -20.57 1.86
C ARG A 85 38.71 -19.89 3.02
N LEU A 86 37.47 -19.43 2.84
CA LEU A 86 36.69 -18.89 3.95
C LEU A 86 36.48 -19.92 5.06
N ILE A 87 36.07 -21.14 4.70
CA ILE A 87 35.83 -22.21 5.68
C ILE A 87 37.10 -22.56 6.44
N ASP A 88 38.24 -22.70 5.75
CA ASP A 88 39.54 -22.94 6.39
C ASP A 88 39.88 -21.81 7.38
N GLN A 89 39.64 -20.54 7.01
CA GLN A 89 39.90 -19.38 7.88
C GLN A 89 38.99 -19.35 9.12
N LEU A 90 37.70 -19.67 8.95
CA LEU A 90 36.73 -19.73 10.05
C LEU A 90 37.04 -20.89 11.00
N ALA A 91 37.41 -22.06 10.44
CA ALA A 91 37.83 -23.22 11.22
C ALA A 91 39.11 -22.91 12.01
N ALA A 92 40.12 -22.29 11.37
CA ALA A 92 41.36 -21.86 12.02
C ALA A 92 41.11 -20.82 13.14
N SER A 93 40.07 -19.98 12.99
CA SER A 93 39.65 -19.02 14.02
C SER A 93 38.91 -19.68 15.20
N GLY A 94 38.66 -20.99 15.15
CA GLY A 94 37.98 -21.74 16.20
C GLY A 94 36.47 -21.57 16.20
N ALA A 95 35.84 -21.34 15.04
CA ALA A 95 34.38 -21.36 14.92
C ALA A 95 33.83 -22.71 15.40
N LYS A 96 32.74 -22.68 16.18
CA LYS A 96 32.14 -23.89 16.78
C LYS A 96 31.24 -24.63 15.78
N THR A 97 30.43 -23.89 15.04
CA THR A 97 29.58 -24.41 13.96
C THR A 97 29.63 -23.39 12.84
N ILE A 98 29.80 -23.84 11.59
CA ILE A 98 29.77 -22.97 10.40
C ILE A 98 28.53 -23.34 9.60
N VAL A 99 27.61 -22.42 9.38
CA VAL A 99 26.42 -22.65 8.55
C VAL A 99 26.56 -21.87 7.26
N HIS A 100 26.61 -22.55 6.13
CA HIS A 100 26.76 -21.92 4.83
C HIS A 100 25.42 -21.93 4.07
N THR A 101 24.86 -20.75 3.80
CA THR A 101 23.51 -20.65 3.23
C THR A 101 23.47 -20.76 1.70
N ALA A 102 24.61 -20.74 1.01
CA ALA A 102 24.65 -20.91 -0.44
C ALA A 102 24.23 -22.33 -0.87
N TYR A 103 23.51 -22.41 -1.99
CA TYR A 103 23.08 -23.68 -2.58
C TYR A 103 24.17 -24.21 -3.53
N PHE A 104 24.81 -25.30 -3.14
CA PHE A 104 25.84 -25.99 -3.93
C PHE A 104 25.26 -27.17 -4.69
N THR A 105 24.19 -26.94 -5.46
CA THR A 105 23.37 -28.01 -6.09
C THR A 105 23.92 -28.56 -7.39
N GLU A 106 24.80 -27.80 -8.05
CA GLU A 106 25.40 -28.16 -9.33
C GLU A 106 26.92 -28.32 -9.19
N PRO A 107 27.53 -29.33 -9.84
CA PRO A 107 28.97 -29.47 -9.93
C PRO A 107 29.62 -28.24 -10.59
N GLN A 108 30.71 -27.73 -10.03
CA GLN A 108 31.51 -26.68 -10.65
C GLN A 108 32.74 -27.32 -11.31
N SER A 109 32.68 -27.51 -12.62
CA SER A 109 33.81 -28.01 -13.41
C SER A 109 34.51 -26.89 -14.18
N ASP A 110 35.83 -26.82 -14.05
CA ASP A 110 36.65 -25.99 -14.94
C ASP A 110 36.77 -26.67 -16.31
N ARG A 111 36.67 -25.89 -17.39
CA ARG A 111 36.80 -26.42 -18.77
C ARG A 111 38.18 -27.05 -19.00
N GLY A 112 39.23 -26.54 -18.37
CA GLY A 112 40.59 -27.06 -18.44
C GLY A 112 40.77 -28.40 -17.73
N LEU A 113 39.97 -28.70 -16.69
CA LEU A 113 40.09 -29.92 -15.88
C LEU A 113 39.96 -31.20 -16.73
N GLY A 114 39.03 -31.20 -17.69
CA GLY A 114 38.86 -32.33 -18.61
C GLY A 114 40.09 -32.58 -19.50
N HIS A 115 40.75 -31.52 -19.96
CA HIS A 115 41.98 -31.63 -20.75
C HIS A 115 43.15 -32.13 -19.90
N VAL A 116 43.29 -31.64 -18.67
CA VAL A 116 44.33 -32.09 -17.73
C VAL A 116 44.18 -33.58 -17.39
N ARG A 117 42.95 -34.04 -17.13
CA ARG A 117 42.66 -35.46 -16.88
C ARG A 117 43.02 -36.33 -18.08
N LYS A 118 42.71 -35.87 -19.30
CA LYS A 118 43.08 -36.57 -20.54
C LYS A 118 44.60 -36.64 -20.74
N ILE A 119 45.34 -35.56 -20.45
CA ILE A 119 46.81 -35.56 -20.49
C ILE A 119 47.35 -36.61 -19.51
N ARG A 120 46.82 -36.66 -18.28
CA ARG A 120 47.23 -37.63 -17.27
C ARG A 120 46.93 -39.07 -17.67
N GLU A 121 45.77 -39.33 -18.27
CA GLU A 121 45.41 -40.65 -18.81
C GLU A 121 46.36 -41.10 -19.93
N LEU A 122 46.71 -40.19 -20.86
CA LEU A 122 47.66 -40.48 -21.93
C LEU A 122 49.08 -40.73 -21.41
N LEU A 123 49.54 -39.95 -20.43
CA LEU A 123 50.83 -40.16 -19.78
C LEU A 123 50.86 -41.52 -19.07
N ALA A 124 49.81 -41.87 -18.32
CA ALA A 124 49.70 -43.16 -17.64
C ALA A 124 49.64 -44.34 -18.64
N ALA A 125 48.91 -44.18 -19.75
CA ALA A 125 48.80 -45.21 -20.79
C ALA A 125 50.10 -45.39 -21.60
N SER A 126 50.96 -44.37 -21.65
CA SER A 126 52.23 -44.45 -22.38
C SER A 126 53.24 -45.41 -21.73
N GLY A 127 53.13 -45.64 -20.42
CA GLY A 127 54.12 -46.41 -19.64
C GLY A 127 55.52 -45.77 -19.59
N ASP A 128 55.68 -44.52 -20.04
CA ASP A 128 56.95 -43.81 -20.02
C ASP A 128 57.30 -43.36 -18.59
N ASN A 129 58.42 -43.87 -18.09
CA ASN A 129 58.98 -43.55 -16.77
C ASN A 129 60.19 -42.60 -16.88
N SER A 130 60.35 -41.89 -18.00
CA SER A 130 61.38 -40.88 -18.14
C SER A 130 61.26 -39.78 -17.07
N PRO A 131 62.38 -39.11 -16.70
CA PRO A 131 62.32 -37.99 -15.76
C PRO A 131 61.34 -36.88 -16.19
N LEU A 132 61.24 -36.65 -17.50
CA LEU A 132 60.27 -35.70 -18.07
C LEU A 132 58.83 -36.18 -17.91
N ALA A 133 58.53 -37.44 -18.21
CA ALA A 133 57.18 -38.00 -18.05
C ALA A 133 56.74 -38.01 -16.58
N THR A 134 57.68 -38.24 -15.66
CA THR A 134 57.44 -38.16 -14.22
C THR A 134 57.08 -36.72 -13.80
N GLU A 135 57.84 -35.73 -14.27
CA GLU A 135 57.58 -34.33 -13.96
C GLU A 135 56.29 -33.81 -14.60
N LEU A 136 55.98 -34.20 -15.84
CA LEU A 136 54.71 -33.88 -16.50
C LEU A 136 53.52 -34.52 -15.78
N SER A 137 53.67 -35.76 -15.31
CA SER A 137 52.64 -36.43 -14.51
C SER A 137 52.42 -35.71 -13.17
N ARG A 138 53.50 -35.23 -12.53
CA ARG A 138 53.43 -34.42 -11.31
C ARG A 138 52.70 -33.10 -11.55
N ILE A 139 53.08 -32.34 -12.58
CA ILE A 139 52.42 -31.07 -12.94
C ILE A 139 50.95 -31.29 -13.31
N ALA A 140 50.63 -32.34 -14.07
CA ALA A 140 49.25 -32.66 -14.41
C ALA A 140 48.42 -33.05 -13.18
N ALA A 141 49.01 -33.76 -12.21
CA ALA A 141 48.35 -34.04 -10.94
C ALA A 141 48.12 -32.77 -10.11
N ASP A 142 49.13 -31.87 -10.02
CA ASP A 142 49.01 -30.58 -9.33
C ASP A 142 47.90 -29.72 -9.98
N ALA A 143 47.84 -29.70 -11.32
CA ALA A 143 46.82 -28.96 -12.05
C ALA A 143 45.41 -29.56 -11.89
N ASP A 144 45.27 -30.89 -11.88
CA ASP A 144 43.98 -31.55 -11.61
C ASP A 144 43.47 -31.17 -10.23
N GLN A 145 44.34 -31.21 -9.21
CA GLN A 145 43.99 -30.81 -7.85
C GLN A 145 43.65 -29.32 -7.74
N ALA A 146 44.39 -28.44 -8.43
CA ALA A 146 44.15 -27.00 -8.39
C ALA A 146 42.82 -26.60 -9.04
N LEU A 147 42.46 -27.27 -10.15
CA LEU A 147 41.26 -27.00 -10.95
C LEU A 147 40.00 -27.70 -10.43
N ASP A 148 40.12 -28.78 -9.66
CA ASP A 148 38.96 -29.45 -9.02
C ASP A 148 38.49 -28.69 -7.76
N THR A 149 37.80 -27.57 -8.01
CA THR A 149 37.37 -26.66 -6.95
C THR A 149 36.30 -27.27 -6.01
N ASP A 150 35.46 -28.20 -6.49
CA ASP A 150 34.52 -28.95 -5.65
C ASP A 150 35.27 -29.89 -4.70
N ALA A 151 36.29 -30.63 -5.17
CA ALA A 151 37.12 -31.46 -4.30
C ALA A 151 37.86 -30.64 -3.23
N ARG A 152 38.32 -29.44 -3.57
CA ARG A 152 38.96 -28.51 -2.62
C ARG A 152 37.98 -28.01 -1.56
N LEU A 153 36.77 -27.62 -1.95
CA LEU A 153 35.73 -27.24 -0.99
C LEU A 153 35.31 -28.42 -0.11
N ALA A 154 35.11 -29.61 -0.68
CA ALA A 154 34.81 -30.83 0.08
C ALA A 154 35.90 -31.11 1.13
N SER A 155 37.18 -30.97 0.74
CA SER A 155 38.31 -31.16 1.65
C SER A 155 38.34 -30.12 2.78
N ALA A 156 38.06 -28.84 2.48
CA ALA A 156 37.98 -27.78 3.50
C ALA A 156 36.83 -28.04 4.50
N ILE A 157 35.65 -28.43 3.98
CA ILE A 157 34.49 -28.82 4.78
C ILE A 157 34.83 -30.01 5.69
N GLN A 158 35.47 -31.04 5.14
CA GLN A 158 35.86 -32.24 5.89
C GLN A 158 36.90 -31.94 6.97
N ARG A 159 37.90 -31.09 6.68
CA ARG A 159 38.90 -30.64 7.66
C ARG A 159 38.28 -29.83 8.80
N ALA A 160 37.35 -28.94 8.48
CA ALA A 160 36.64 -28.15 9.47
C ALA A 160 35.74 -29.03 10.36
N GLY A 161 35.09 -30.05 9.79
CA GLY A 161 34.32 -31.07 10.51
C GLY A 161 33.02 -30.57 11.16
N ASN A 162 32.71 -29.28 11.06
CA ASN A 162 31.60 -28.61 11.74
C ASN A 162 30.76 -27.71 10.81
N VAL A 163 30.79 -27.99 9.50
CA VAL A 163 30.11 -27.18 8.48
C VAL A 163 28.74 -27.77 8.12
N LEU A 164 27.69 -26.94 8.14
CA LEU A 164 26.34 -27.31 7.75
C LEU A 164 25.97 -26.66 6.40
N LEU A 165 25.37 -27.44 5.49
CA LEU A 165 25.00 -26.99 4.14
C LEU A 165 23.49 -26.96 3.91
N ALA A 166 23.05 -26.12 2.97
CA ALA A 166 21.65 -25.97 2.59
C ALA A 166 21.25 -26.85 1.39
N SER A 167 20.15 -27.59 1.53
CA SER A 167 19.35 -28.12 0.41
C SER A 167 18.18 -27.18 0.11
N ARG A 168 17.82 -27.08 -1.17
CA ARG A 168 16.66 -26.30 -1.62
C ARG A 168 15.46 -27.23 -1.75
N TYR A 169 14.31 -26.83 -1.20
CA TYR A 169 13.06 -27.57 -1.30
C TYR A 169 11.96 -26.67 -1.88
N ALA A 170 10.99 -27.26 -2.58
CA ALA A 170 9.83 -26.54 -3.09
C ALA A 170 8.54 -27.36 -2.94
N SER A 171 7.43 -26.66 -2.77
CA SER A 171 6.09 -27.25 -2.63
C SER A 171 5.54 -27.89 -3.91
N ALA A 172 6.19 -27.62 -5.05
CA ALA A 172 5.83 -28.16 -6.36
C ALA A 172 7.09 -28.68 -7.07
N GLY A 173 6.90 -29.62 -7.99
CA GLY A 173 7.96 -30.19 -8.84
C GLY A 173 8.05 -31.70 -8.73
N THR A 174 9.04 -32.27 -9.42
CA THR A 174 9.22 -33.73 -9.48
C THR A 174 9.95 -34.22 -8.22
N PRO A 175 9.40 -35.22 -7.51
CA PRO A 175 10.09 -35.83 -6.38
C PRO A 175 11.33 -36.58 -6.84
N THR A 176 12.41 -36.39 -6.11
CA THR A 176 13.71 -37.06 -6.29
C THR A 176 14.05 -37.85 -5.03
N ALA A 177 14.58 -39.06 -5.17
CA ALA A 177 14.95 -39.89 -4.02
C ALA A 177 15.96 -39.17 -3.12
N LEU A 178 15.80 -39.29 -1.80
CA LEU A 178 16.69 -38.63 -0.84
C LEU A 178 18.08 -39.29 -0.83
N PRO A 179 19.17 -38.55 -1.13
CA PRO A 179 20.52 -39.10 -1.12
C PRO A 179 20.97 -39.52 0.28
N SER A 180 21.86 -40.51 0.36
CA SER A 180 22.37 -41.03 1.63
C SER A 180 23.06 -39.95 2.47
N GLN A 181 23.79 -39.03 1.83
CA GLN A 181 24.44 -37.91 2.50
C GLN A 181 23.48 -36.89 3.12
N VAL A 182 22.20 -36.86 2.71
CA VAL A 182 21.18 -36.01 3.33
C VAL A 182 20.41 -36.79 4.41
N ARG A 183 20.15 -38.08 4.16
CA ARG A 183 19.43 -38.98 5.07
C ARG A 183 20.04 -39.07 6.49
N ARG A 184 21.36 -38.96 6.61
CA ARG A 184 22.07 -38.85 7.92
C ARG A 184 21.62 -37.67 8.80
N SER A 185 21.03 -36.63 8.20
CA SER A 185 20.56 -35.44 8.91
C SER A 185 19.06 -35.47 9.16
N THR A 186 18.33 -36.48 8.66
CA THR A 186 16.87 -36.52 8.76
C THR A 186 16.38 -37.15 10.05
N LEU A 187 15.19 -36.75 10.47
CA LEU A 187 14.42 -37.39 11.52
C LEU A 187 13.48 -38.46 10.92
N PRO A 188 12.99 -39.41 11.73
CA PRO A 188 11.90 -40.32 11.34
C PRO A 188 10.70 -39.56 10.78
N ASP A 189 9.85 -40.25 10.00
CA ASP A 189 8.67 -39.64 9.38
C ASP A 189 7.82 -38.87 10.41
N PRO A 190 7.71 -37.53 10.30
CA PRO A 190 6.96 -36.72 11.24
C PRO A 190 5.44 -36.80 11.03
N GLY A 191 4.96 -37.56 10.03
CA GLY A 191 3.53 -37.69 9.75
C GLY A 191 2.91 -36.34 9.38
N THR A 192 1.93 -35.88 10.16
CA THR A 192 1.30 -34.56 9.95
C THR A 192 2.04 -33.42 10.64
N PHE A 193 3.04 -33.71 11.48
CA PHE A 193 3.83 -32.73 12.23
C PHE A 193 4.97 -32.10 11.42
N ALA A 194 4.77 -31.87 10.12
CA ALA A 194 5.76 -31.20 9.28
C ALA A 194 5.11 -30.58 8.04
N THR A 195 5.79 -29.59 7.47
CA THR A 195 5.31 -28.95 6.23
C THR A 195 5.64 -29.85 5.02
N PRO A 196 4.64 -30.29 4.23
CA PRO A 196 4.91 -31.16 3.07
C PRO A 196 5.58 -30.38 1.93
N VAL A 197 6.57 -30.99 1.28
CA VAL A 197 7.22 -30.47 0.07
C VAL A 197 7.32 -31.57 -1.00
N GLN A 198 7.43 -31.18 -2.26
CA GLN A 198 7.33 -32.12 -3.40
C GLN A 198 8.63 -32.31 -4.16
N SER A 199 9.52 -31.32 -4.18
CA SER A 199 10.81 -31.42 -4.88
C SER A 199 11.95 -30.90 -4.01
N ALA A 200 13.15 -31.41 -4.30
CA ALA A 200 14.38 -31.07 -3.60
C ALA A 200 15.57 -31.00 -4.55
N GLN A 201 16.50 -30.10 -4.25
CA GLN A 201 17.83 -30.05 -4.83
C GLN A 201 18.85 -30.07 -3.69
N HIS A 202 19.76 -31.02 -3.73
CA HIS A 202 20.73 -31.27 -2.66
C HIS A 202 22.12 -30.80 -3.07
N PRO A 203 23.02 -30.52 -2.10
CA PRO A 203 24.42 -30.30 -2.40
C PRO A 203 25.02 -31.45 -3.22
N VAL A 204 25.98 -31.13 -4.09
CA VAL A 204 26.76 -32.13 -4.85
C VAL A 204 27.27 -33.22 -3.89
N GLY A 205 27.26 -34.47 -4.34
CA GLY A 205 27.44 -35.65 -3.49
C GLY A 205 28.66 -35.60 -2.57
N ASN A 206 29.83 -35.22 -3.10
CA ASN A 206 31.08 -35.08 -2.32
C ASN A 206 31.00 -33.96 -1.25
N LEU A 207 30.37 -32.82 -1.58
CA LEU A 207 30.18 -31.72 -0.64
C LEU A 207 29.20 -32.09 0.48
N GLY A 208 28.06 -32.69 0.13
CA GLY A 208 27.06 -33.15 1.10
C GLY A 208 27.59 -34.29 1.99
N ALA A 209 28.43 -35.18 1.45
CA ALA A 209 29.09 -36.22 2.21
C ALA A 209 30.09 -35.65 3.23
N SER A 210 30.84 -34.61 2.84
CA SER A 210 31.87 -33.98 3.69
C SER A 210 31.27 -33.07 4.77
N ALA A 211 30.12 -32.45 4.52
CA ALA A 211 29.43 -31.57 5.49
C ALA A 211 29.14 -32.32 6.79
N ALA A 212 28.99 -31.65 7.94
CA ALA A 212 28.58 -32.26 9.22
C ALA A 212 27.08 -32.56 9.27
N ALA A 213 26.25 -31.73 8.63
CA ALA A 213 24.85 -32.02 8.35
C ALA A 213 24.34 -31.20 7.15
N VAL A 214 23.20 -31.62 6.59
CA VAL A 214 22.52 -30.94 5.49
C VAL A 214 21.08 -30.69 5.88
N GLY A 215 20.66 -29.42 5.89
CA GLY A 215 19.30 -28.99 6.25
C GLY A 215 18.65 -28.14 5.18
N HIS A 216 17.53 -27.49 5.51
CA HIS A 216 16.84 -26.58 4.59
C HIS A 216 16.78 -25.13 5.10
N LEU A 217 16.60 -24.19 4.16
CA LEU A 217 16.27 -22.77 4.40
C LEU A 217 14.95 -22.45 3.70
N PHE A 218 13.85 -23.04 4.18
CA PHE A 218 12.54 -22.90 3.54
C PHE A 218 11.78 -21.75 4.20
N PRO A 219 11.74 -20.54 3.61
CA PRO A 219 10.98 -19.44 4.19
C PRO A 219 9.48 -19.68 3.99
N LYS A 220 8.68 -19.38 5.02
CA LYS A 220 7.22 -19.29 4.89
C LYS A 220 6.81 -17.84 5.04
N VAL A 221 6.52 -17.21 3.91
CA VAL A 221 6.08 -15.82 3.85
C VAL A 221 4.59 -15.75 4.18
N ASP A 222 4.18 -14.77 4.98
CA ASP A 222 2.78 -14.47 5.24
C ASP A 222 2.14 -13.72 4.06
N GLU A 223 0.80 -13.61 4.04
CA GLU A 223 0.06 -12.89 2.98
C GLU A 223 0.48 -11.42 2.83
N ASP A 224 1.00 -10.81 3.89
CA ASP A 224 1.50 -9.45 3.89
C ASP A 224 2.99 -9.33 3.50
N GLY A 225 3.59 -10.41 3.01
CA GLY A 225 4.97 -10.42 2.49
C GLY A 225 6.06 -10.55 3.57
N LYS A 226 5.70 -10.58 4.86
CA LYS A 226 6.65 -10.73 5.96
C LYS A 226 6.90 -12.18 6.34
N THR A 227 8.13 -12.49 6.75
CA THR A 227 8.51 -13.83 7.22
C THR A 227 8.40 -13.90 8.75
N ARG A 228 7.23 -14.31 9.27
CA ARG A 228 7.05 -14.58 10.71
C ARG A 228 7.14 -16.07 11.06
N ARG A 229 7.08 -16.93 10.03
CA ARG A 229 6.92 -18.38 10.17
C ARG A 229 8.15 -19.08 9.60
N VAL A 230 8.76 -19.93 10.41
CA VAL A 230 9.92 -20.74 10.02
C VAL A 230 9.57 -22.21 10.26
N PRO A 231 9.30 -23.00 9.22
CA PRO A 231 9.19 -24.45 9.35
C PRO A 231 10.50 -25.02 9.88
N LEU A 232 10.46 -25.73 11.00
CA LEU A 232 11.62 -26.42 11.56
C LEU A 232 11.77 -27.85 11.02
N LEU A 233 10.68 -28.43 10.52
CA LEU A 233 10.66 -29.71 9.83
C LEU A 233 9.82 -29.64 8.55
N LEU A 234 10.38 -30.18 7.47
CA LEU A 234 9.64 -30.52 6.24
C LEU A 234 9.42 -32.02 6.16
N ARG A 235 8.34 -32.44 5.50
CA ARG A 235 8.11 -33.83 5.14
C ARG A 235 8.47 -34.05 3.67
N TYR A 236 9.45 -34.91 3.43
CA TYR A 236 9.92 -35.27 2.10
C TYR A 236 10.45 -36.71 2.10
N ASP A 237 10.08 -37.51 1.11
CA ASP A 237 10.53 -38.92 0.97
C ASP A 237 10.38 -39.74 2.27
N ASN A 238 9.21 -39.64 2.93
CA ASN A 238 8.88 -40.26 4.24
C ASN A 238 9.90 -39.97 5.36
N ALA A 239 10.57 -38.82 5.30
CA ALA A 239 11.52 -38.38 6.31
C ALA A 239 11.24 -36.94 6.75
N GLY A 240 11.59 -36.64 8.00
CA GLY A 240 11.57 -35.29 8.55
C GLY A 240 12.87 -34.56 8.21
N ILE A 241 12.82 -33.58 7.33
CA ILE A 241 13.98 -32.77 6.95
C ILE A 241 14.08 -31.57 7.91
N PRO A 242 15.12 -31.46 8.74
CA PRO A 242 15.25 -30.35 9.67
C PRO A 242 15.75 -29.06 9.01
N ALA A 243 15.30 -27.94 9.54
CA ALA A 243 15.81 -26.63 9.17
C ALA A 243 17.28 -26.49 9.58
N LEU A 244 18.05 -25.71 8.81
CA LEU A 244 19.43 -25.38 9.18
C LEU A 244 19.53 -24.72 10.56
N ALA A 245 18.50 -23.97 10.98
CA ALA A 245 18.43 -23.39 12.32
C ALA A 245 18.41 -24.44 13.43
N LEU A 246 17.63 -25.51 13.24
CA LEU A 246 17.51 -26.61 14.19
C LEU A 246 18.82 -27.40 14.27
N LEU A 247 19.41 -27.73 13.11
CA LEU A 247 20.70 -28.42 13.04
C LEU A 247 21.84 -27.59 13.64
N ALA A 248 21.86 -26.27 13.42
CA ALA A 248 22.86 -25.39 14.00
C ALA A 248 22.76 -25.33 15.53
N ALA A 249 21.54 -25.23 16.06
CA ALA A 249 21.29 -25.29 17.50
C ALA A 249 21.70 -26.65 18.08
N GLN A 250 21.31 -27.75 17.43
CA GLN A 250 21.66 -29.12 17.82
C GLN A 250 23.19 -29.33 17.84
N HIS A 251 23.87 -28.99 16.75
CA HIS A 251 25.33 -29.12 16.62
C HIS A 251 26.05 -28.25 17.66
N SER A 252 25.58 -27.02 17.89
CA SER A 252 26.15 -26.13 18.92
C SER A 252 25.98 -26.64 20.37
N LEU A 253 25.05 -27.56 20.61
CA LEU A 253 24.83 -28.20 21.89
C LEU A 253 25.50 -29.58 21.99
N HIS A 254 26.18 -30.03 20.93
CA HIS A 254 26.74 -31.38 20.79
C HIS A 254 25.69 -32.49 20.99
N LEU A 255 24.47 -32.25 20.49
CA LEU A 255 23.35 -33.20 20.57
C LEU A 255 23.27 -34.08 19.31
N GLY A 256 22.88 -35.34 19.48
CA GLY A 256 22.65 -36.29 18.40
C GLY A 256 21.23 -36.17 17.82
N ALA A 257 20.98 -36.87 16.70
CA ALA A 257 19.64 -36.93 16.10
C ALA A 257 18.61 -37.58 17.05
N SER A 258 19.07 -38.48 17.93
CA SER A 258 18.26 -39.10 18.98
C SER A 258 17.78 -38.12 20.05
N ASP A 259 18.39 -36.95 20.19
CA ASP A 259 18.00 -35.95 21.19
C ASP A 259 16.92 -34.99 20.67
N VAL A 260 16.49 -35.17 19.41
CA VAL A 260 15.41 -34.39 18.80
C VAL A 260 14.13 -35.21 18.78
N HIS A 261 13.13 -34.76 19.54
CA HIS A 261 11.85 -35.46 19.66
C HIS A 261 10.68 -34.53 19.33
N ILE A 262 9.69 -35.10 18.63
CA ILE A 262 8.39 -34.46 18.45
C ILE A 262 7.62 -34.57 19.77
N GLN A 263 7.05 -33.45 20.22
CA GLN A 263 6.19 -33.40 21.39
C GLN A 263 4.78 -32.99 20.96
N ASP A 264 3.79 -33.81 21.27
CA ASP A 264 2.40 -33.60 20.80
C ASP A 264 1.61 -32.60 21.65
N SER A 265 1.92 -32.49 22.96
CA SER A 265 1.19 -31.62 23.88
C SER A 265 2.12 -30.98 24.93
N PRO A 266 2.29 -29.64 24.92
CA PRO A 266 1.96 -28.76 23.81
C PRO A 266 2.73 -29.14 22.53
N PRO A 267 2.19 -28.87 21.33
CA PRO A 267 2.88 -29.15 20.08
C PRO A 267 4.22 -28.40 20.05
N GLY A 268 5.28 -29.11 19.74
CA GLY A 268 6.63 -28.56 19.74
C GLY A 268 7.70 -29.58 19.41
N LEU A 269 8.94 -29.11 19.37
CA LEU A 269 10.12 -29.96 19.28
C LEU A 269 10.88 -29.89 20.59
N ARG A 270 11.32 -31.04 21.11
CA ARG A 270 12.32 -31.09 22.16
C ARG A 270 13.69 -31.27 21.53
N LEU A 271 14.63 -30.43 21.93
CA LEU A 271 16.05 -30.54 21.60
C LEU A 271 16.81 -30.74 22.92
N GLY A 272 17.04 -32.00 23.29
CA GLY A 272 17.50 -32.38 24.63
C GLY A 272 16.56 -31.83 25.72
N GLY A 273 17.10 -31.00 26.61
CA GLY A 273 16.32 -30.34 27.68
C GLY A 273 15.43 -29.19 27.22
N LEU A 274 15.66 -28.65 26.01
CA LEU A 274 15.03 -27.43 25.52
C LEU A 274 13.70 -27.75 24.80
N HIS A 275 12.63 -27.05 25.16
CA HIS A 275 11.36 -27.09 24.42
C HIS A 275 11.29 -25.93 23.43
N ILE A 276 11.03 -26.25 22.17
CA ILE A 276 10.89 -25.31 21.06
C ILE A 276 9.41 -25.25 20.69
N ALA A 277 8.77 -24.14 21.01
CA ALA A 277 7.37 -23.92 20.70
C ALA A 277 7.15 -23.83 19.18
N THR A 278 6.27 -24.69 18.65
CA THR A 278 5.84 -24.69 17.26
C THR A 278 4.32 -24.82 17.17
N ASP A 279 3.76 -24.67 15.97
CA ASP A 279 2.42 -25.19 15.71
C ASP A 279 2.44 -26.70 15.38
N ALA A 280 1.27 -27.26 15.11
CA ALA A 280 1.08 -28.68 14.77
C ALA A 280 1.74 -29.10 13.44
N THR A 281 2.36 -28.19 12.70
CA THR A 281 3.10 -28.46 11.45
C THR A 281 4.60 -28.19 11.57
N ALA A 282 5.11 -28.17 12.81
CA ALA A 282 6.49 -27.83 13.17
C ALA A 282 6.92 -26.42 12.72
N VAL A 283 6.00 -25.47 12.57
CA VAL A 283 6.35 -24.09 12.23
C VAL A 283 6.55 -23.27 13.51
N MET A 284 7.76 -22.74 13.66
CA MET A 284 8.15 -21.83 14.72
C MET A 284 7.87 -20.38 14.33
N ARG A 285 7.51 -19.57 15.33
CA ARG A 285 7.42 -18.12 15.23
C ARG A 285 8.47 -17.48 16.14
N PRO A 286 9.68 -17.18 15.64
CA PRO A 286 10.75 -16.63 16.46
C PRO A 286 10.38 -15.22 16.94
N ARG A 287 10.72 -14.89 18.20
CA ARG A 287 10.57 -13.53 18.71
C ARG A 287 11.64 -12.60 18.14
N VAL A 288 11.29 -11.31 18.04
CA VAL A 288 12.23 -10.28 17.59
C VAL A 288 13.28 -10.04 18.65
N GLN A 289 14.54 -9.99 18.22
CA GLN A 289 15.69 -9.73 19.07
C GLN A 289 16.38 -8.47 18.57
N ALA A 290 16.80 -7.63 19.50
CA ALA A 290 17.43 -6.36 19.23
C ALA A 290 18.44 -6.02 20.33
N VAL A 291 19.43 -5.22 19.97
CA VAL A 291 20.35 -4.58 20.91
C VAL A 291 19.88 -3.12 21.10
N PRO A 292 19.99 -2.51 22.28
CA PRO A 292 19.68 -1.08 22.45
C PRO A 292 20.50 -0.20 21.51
N GLY A 293 19.86 0.80 20.90
CA GLY A 293 20.46 1.70 19.89
C GLY A 293 20.31 1.18 18.45
N ASP A 294 20.93 1.86 17.49
CA ASP A 294 20.90 1.52 16.05
C ASP A 294 21.87 0.38 15.66
N ASN A 295 22.31 -0.43 16.62
CA ASN A 295 23.26 -1.51 16.36
C ASN A 295 22.56 -2.77 15.79
N PRO A 296 23.22 -3.49 14.87
CA PRO A 296 22.68 -4.76 14.37
C PRO A 296 22.53 -5.77 15.50
N ALA A 297 21.49 -6.61 15.43
CA ALA A 297 21.20 -7.59 16.46
C ALA A 297 22.33 -8.62 16.63
N PHE A 298 23.06 -8.95 15.57
CA PHE A 298 24.17 -9.88 15.62
C PHE A 298 25.44 -9.19 15.10
N PRO A 299 26.63 -9.49 15.65
CA PRO A 299 27.89 -9.07 15.07
C PRO A 299 28.01 -9.54 13.64
N THR A 300 28.23 -8.59 12.71
CA THR A 300 28.29 -8.85 11.27
C THR A 300 29.66 -8.44 10.73
N HIS A 301 30.29 -9.32 9.96
CA HIS A 301 31.60 -9.11 9.35
C HIS A 301 31.52 -9.37 7.84
N SER A 302 32.11 -8.48 7.04
CA SER A 302 32.14 -8.63 5.58
C SER A 302 32.91 -9.88 5.15
N PHE A 303 32.37 -10.65 4.20
CA PHE A 303 32.98 -11.89 3.69
C PHE A 303 34.42 -11.66 3.23
N SER A 304 34.64 -10.62 2.41
CA SER A 304 35.98 -10.24 1.92
C SER A 304 36.94 -9.92 3.06
N SER A 305 36.49 -9.22 4.10
CA SER A 305 37.31 -8.86 5.26
C SER A 305 37.72 -10.07 6.11
N VAL A 306 36.86 -11.10 6.17
CA VAL A 306 37.22 -12.36 6.83
C VAL A 306 38.21 -13.14 5.97
N LEU A 307 37.97 -13.22 4.66
CA LEU A 307 38.84 -13.93 3.72
C LEU A 307 40.26 -13.33 3.68
N ASP A 308 40.39 -12.01 3.73
CA ASP A 308 41.66 -11.29 3.77
C ASP A 308 42.37 -11.35 5.14
N GLY A 309 41.76 -11.99 6.16
CA GLY A 309 42.32 -12.06 7.51
C GLY A 309 42.30 -10.73 8.28
N LYS A 310 41.54 -9.72 7.82
CA LYS A 310 41.39 -8.41 8.49
C LYS A 310 40.53 -8.49 9.76
N THR A 311 39.72 -9.53 9.89
CA THR A 311 38.84 -9.74 11.05
C THR A 311 39.57 -10.53 12.13
N PRO A 312 39.59 -10.08 13.40
CA PRO A 312 40.24 -10.81 14.49
C PRO A 312 39.66 -12.22 14.68
N ALA A 313 40.50 -13.22 14.91
CA ALA A 313 40.08 -14.60 15.16
C ALA A 313 39.14 -14.74 16.40
N SER A 314 39.31 -13.86 17.39
CA SER A 314 38.43 -13.77 18.57
C SER A 314 36.97 -13.47 18.23
N SER A 315 36.68 -12.90 17.05
CA SER A 315 35.32 -12.64 16.59
C SER A 315 34.53 -13.93 16.34
N PHE A 316 35.21 -15.05 16.04
CA PHE A 316 34.59 -16.33 15.66
C PHE A 316 34.81 -17.46 16.67
N LYS A 317 35.82 -17.36 17.53
CA LYS A 317 36.18 -18.40 18.50
C LYS A 317 34.99 -18.81 19.37
N GLY A 318 34.61 -20.09 19.31
CA GLY A 318 33.52 -20.68 20.08
C GLY A 318 32.11 -20.32 19.61
N LYS A 319 31.96 -19.57 18.51
CA LYS A 319 30.67 -19.07 18.03
C LYS A 319 30.06 -19.92 16.92
N ILE A 320 28.74 -19.82 16.77
CA ILE A 320 27.97 -20.25 15.61
C ILE A 320 28.13 -19.17 14.54
N VAL A 321 28.85 -19.49 13.47
CA VAL A 321 29.13 -18.58 12.37
C VAL A 321 28.19 -18.86 11.21
N LEU A 322 27.43 -17.86 10.79
CA LEU A 322 26.44 -17.96 9.72
C LEU A 322 26.93 -17.19 8.50
N VAL A 323 27.18 -17.89 7.39
CA VAL A 323 27.67 -17.31 6.15
C VAL A 323 26.51 -17.16 5.17
N GLY A 324 26.19 -15.93 4.78
CA GLY A 324 25.11 -15.65 3.84
C GLY A 324 25.03 -14.18 3.45
N SER A 325 24.14 -13.85 2.51
CA SER A 325 24.02 -12.48 2.00
C SER A 325 23.02 -11.66 2.81
N THR A 326 23.36 -10.40 3.04
CA THR A 326 22.44 -9.33 3.47
C THR A 326 22.36 -8.17 2.48
N THR A 327 22.66 -8.38 1.19
CA THR A 327 22.45 -7.35 0.15
C THR A 327 21.12 -7.57 -0.58
N GLU A 328 20.41 -6.48 -0.89
CA GLU A 328 19.17 -6.53 -1.68
C GLU A 328 19.39 -7.16 -3.06
N SER A 329 20.58 -6.98 -3.63
CA SER A 329 20.95 -7.55 -4.95
C SER A 329 20.86 -9.08 -4.99
N LEU A 330 21.02 -9.74 -3.85
CA LEU A 330 20.96 -11.20 -3.72
C LEU A 330 19.75 -11.65 -2.86
N ALA A 331 18.86 -10.72 -2.49
CA ALA A 331 17.65 -11.06 -1.76
C ALA A 331 16.69 -11.85 -2.68
N PRO A 332 15.99 -12.88 -2.15
CA PRO A 332 15.02 -13.61 -2.94
C PRO A 332 13.91 -12.67 -3.44
N GLN A 333 13.69 -12.65 -4.77
CA GLN A 333 12.63 -11.84 -5.38
C GLN A 333 11.26 -12.29 -4.86
N GLY A 334 10.52 -11.37 -4.23
CA GLY A 334 9.11 -11.60 -3.83
C GLY A 334 8.78 -11.51 -2.33
N GLY A 335 9.71 -11.10 -1.45
CA GLY A 335 9.41 -10.83 -0.03
C GLY A 335 9.44 -9.34 0.28
N GLN A 336 8.32 -8.76 0.72
CA GLN A 336 8.32 -7.41 1.29
C GLN A 336 8.74 -7.47 2.77
N GLY A 337 10.04 -7.32 3.03
CA GLY A 337 10.58 -7.14 4.38
C GLY A 337 12.10 -7.28 4.44
N PRO A 338 12.80 -6.60 5.37
CA PRO A 338 14.26 -6.45 5.37
C PRO A 338 15.03 -7.67 5.87
N LEU A 339 14.42 -8.86 5.99
CA LEU A 339 15.06 -10.00 6.64
C LEU A 339 15.61 -11.00 5.64
N TYR A 340 16.91 -10.86 5.41
CA TYR A 340 17.68 -11.79 4.60
C TYR A 340 17.67 -13.21 5.19
N PRO A 341 17.85 -14.27 4.37
CA PRO A 341 17.83 -15.66 4.84
C PRO A 341 18.79 -15.91 6.00
N VAL A 342 19.98 -15.28 5.99
CA VAL A 342 21.00 -15.43 7.05
C VAL A 342 20.60 -14.76 8.37
N GLU A 343 19.92 -13.62 8.32
CA GLU A 343 19.41 -12.94 9.53
C GLU A 343 18.22 -13.70 10.12
N THR A 344 17.33 -14.20 9.26
CA THR A 344 16.22 -15.06 9.68
C THR A 344 16.75 -16.32 10.35
N LEU A 345 17.80 -16.92 9.78
CA LEU A 345 18.51 -18.05 10.36
C LEU A 345 19.11 -17.68 11.74
N ALA A 346 19.83 -16.56 11.84
CA ALA A 346 20.43 -16.08 13.10
C ALA A 346 19.38 -15.90 14.20
N ARG A 347 18.28 -15.21 13.90
CA ARG A 347 17.15 -15.02 14.82
C ARG A 347 16.51 -16.33 15.22
N THR A 348 16.38 -17.27 14.30
CA THR A 348 15.78 -18.59 14.58
C THR A 348 16.69 -19.43 15.46
N VAL A 349 18.00 -19.52 15.17
CA VAL A 349 18.98 -20.22 16.01
C VAL A 349 19.00 -19.65 17.42
N SER A 350 19.07 -18.32 17.53
CA SER A 350 19.03 -17.62 18.81
C SER A 350 17.73 -17.88 19.56
N SER A 351 16.58 -17.81 18.87
CA SER A 351 15.27 -18.06 19.48
C SER A 351 15.12 -19.50 19.95
N ILE A 352 15.66 -20.47 19.21
CA ILE A 352 15.70 -21.88 19.64
C ILE A 352 16.52 -21.96 20.92
N ARG A 353 17.77 -21.52 20.90
CA ARG A 353 18.71 -21.61 22.06
C ARG A 353 18.21 -20.90 23.32
N LEU A 354 17.44 -19.83 23.18
CA LEU A 354 16.88 -19.06 24.28
C LEU A 354 15.44 -19.47 24.66
N GLY A 355 14.82 -20.41 23.94
CA GLY A 355 13.41 -20.80 24.17
C GLY A 355 12.41 -19.69 23.84
N LEU A 356 12.77 -18.76 22.95
CA LEU A 356 11.99 -17.56 22.61
C LEU A 356 11.06 -17.76 21.39
N GLY A 357 10.19 -18.76 21.47
CA GLY A 357 9.15 -19.00 20.47
C GLY A 357 7.80 -18.42 20.90
N VAL A 358 7.01 -17.90 19.95
CA VAL A 358 5.58 -17.66 20.20
C VAL A 358 4.83 -18.97 20.05
N GLN A 359 4.10 -19.35 21.09
CA GLN A 359 3.30 -20.56 21.13
C GLN A 359 1.86 -20.25 20.71
N GLN A 360 1.32 -21.05 19.79
CA GLN A 360 -0.10 -21.04 19.46
C GLN A 360 -0.76 -22.26 20.12
N PRO A 361 -1.43 -22.10 21.28
CA PRO A 361 -1.98 -23.23 22.00
C PRO A 361 -3.09 -23.92 21.19
N THR A 362 -3.16 -25.25 21.28
CA THR A 362 -4.19 -26.06 20.60
C THR A 362 -5.60 -25.76 21.09
N TRP A 363 -5.75 -25.32 22.34
CA TRP A 363 -7.01 -24.83 22.90
C TRP A 363 -7.36 -23.39 22.47
N GLY A 364 -6.41 -22.65 21.88
CA GLY A 364 -6.59 -21.25 21.49
C GLY A 364 -7.80 -21.00 20.57
N PRO A 365 -8.00 -21.79 19.50
CA PRO A 365 -9.19 -21.69 18.66
C PRO A 365 -10.51 -21.91 19.42
N TRP A 366 -10.53 -22.88 20.36
CA TRP A 366 -11.71 -23.14 21.19
C TRP A 366 -12.01 -21.97 22.14
N ALA A 367 -10.98 -21.41 22.78
CA ALA A 367 -11.13 -20.22 23.62
C ALA A 367 -11.65 -19.02 22.81
N SER A 368 -11.09 -18.77 21.62
CA SER A 368 -11.57 -17.70 20.73
C SER A 368 -13.03 -17.92 20.31
N GLY A 369 -13.41 -19.16 19.99
CA GLY A 369 -14.78 -19.52 19.66
C GLY A 369 -15.78 -19.31 20.82
N LEU A 370 -15.41 -19.68 22.04
CA LEU A 370 -16.22 -19.44 23.24
C LEU A 370 -16.42 -17.93 23.51
N VAL A 371 -15.35 -17.14 23.36
CA VAL A 371 -15.43 -15.69 23.48
C VAL A 371 -16.30 -15.09 22.38
N ALA A 372 -16.23 -15.60 21.14
CA ALA A 372 -17.07 -15.16 20.04
C ALA A 372 -18.56 -15.48 20.30
N ALA A 373 -18.86 -16.67 20.82
CA ALA A 373 -20.21 -17.04 21.23
C ALA A 373 -20.74 -16.11 22.34
N GLY A 374 -19.91 -15.78 23.34
CA GLY A 374 -20.25 -14.82 24.39
C GLY A 374 -20.51 -13.40 23.83
N ALA A 375 -19.69 -12.95 22.89
CA ALA A 375 -19.87 -11.66 22.22
C ALA A 375 -21.19 -11.60 21.42
N LEU A 376 -21.52 -12.66 20.68
CA LEU A 376 -22.80 -12.76 19.95
C LEU A 376 -24.00 -12.80 20.91
N LEU A 377 -23.87 -13.49 22.04
CA LEU A 377 -24.91 -13.54 23.07
C LEU A 377 -25.16 -12.16 23.70
N TYR A 378 -24.09 -11.39 23.96
CA TYR A 378 -24.18 -10.01 24.42
C TYR A 378 -24.94 -9.13 23.41
N VAL A 379 -24.60 -9.23 22.12
CA VAL A 379 -25.30 -8.50 21.05
C VAL A 379 -26.78 -8.89 20.99
N ALA A 380 -27.08 -10.19 21.04
CA ALA A 380 -28.44 -10.72 20.92
C ALA A 380 -29.35 -10.35 22.10
N LEU A 381 -28.84 -10.43 23.34
CA LEU A 381 -29.65 -10.36 24.56
C LEU A 381 -29.56 -9.02 25.30
N LEU A 382 -28.38 -8.40 25.33
CA LEU A 382 -28.10 -7.26 26.20
C LEU A 382 -28.05 -5.95 25.41
N ALA A 383 -27.36 -5.91 24.27
CA ALA A 383 -27.16 -4.70 23.49
C ALA A 383 -28.49 -4.09 22.99
N HIS A 384 -29.44 -4.93 22.56
CA HIS A 384 -30.75 -4.47 22.08
C HIS A 384 -31.71 -4.02 23.19
N ARG A 385 -31.43 -4.37 24.46
CA ARG A 385 -32.23 -3.96 25.62
C ARG A 385 -31.73 -2.68 26.27
N ALA A 386 -30.44 -2.36 26.08
CA ALA A 386 -29.83 -1.16 26.63
C ALA A 386 -30.14 0.08 25.79
N ARG A 387 -30.02 1.27 26.40
CA ARG A 387 -30.02 2.53 25.65
C ARG A 387 -28.80 2.55 24.72
N ALA A 388 -28.96 3.07 23.50
CA ALA A 388 -27.91 3.15 22.49
C ALA A 388 -26.52 3.61 23.01
N PRO A 389 -26.38 4.70 23.80
CA PRO A 389 -25.07 5.12 24.31
C PRO A 389 -24.46 4.11 25.30
N VAL A 390 -25.29 3.41 26.08
CA VAL A 390 -24.82 2.41 27.05
C VAL A 390 -24.34 1.15 26.32
N ALA A 391 -25.09 0.69 25.32
CA ALA A 391 -24.71 -0.46 24.49
C ALA A 391 -23.39 -0.23 23.76
N LEU A 392 -23.19 0.99 23.24
CA LEU A 392 -21.95 1.44 22.60
C LEU A 392 -20.78 1.49 23.60
N GLY A 393 -20.98 2.10 24.77
CA GLY A 393 -19.92 2.23 25.78
C GLY A 393 -19.42 0.88 26.29
N VAL A 394 -20.34 0.00 26.70
CA VAL A 394 -19.99 -1.36 27.17
C VAL A 394 -19.38 -2.18 26.03
N GLY A 395 -19.92 -2.07 24.83
CA GLY A 395 -19.40 -2.75 23.66
C GLY A 395 -17.97 -2.35 23.30
N ALA A 396 -17.68 -1.04 23.26
CA ALA A 396 -16.34 -0.53 23.02
C ALA A 396 -15.34 -0.97 24.12
N ALA A 397 -15.76 -0.95 25.38
CA ALA A 397 -14.94 -1.43 26.49
C ALA A 397 -14.59 -2.92 26.37
N LEU A 398 -15.54 -3.77 25.96
CA LEU A 398 -15.29 -5.19 25.71
C LEU A 398 -14.36 -5.43 24.53
N VAL A 399 -14.51 -4.68 23.42
CA VAL A 399 -13.59 -4.76 22.28
C VAL A 399 -12.16 -4.40 22.70
N LEU A 400 -11.99 -3.33 23.48
CA LEU A 400 -10.69 -2.93 24.03
C LEU A 400 -10.12 -3.98 24.99
N ALA A 401 -10.97 -4.57 25.84
CA ALA A 401 -10.56 -5.64 26.75
C ALA A 401 -10.07 -6.89 25.99
N LEU A 402 -10.73 -7.27 24.89
CA LEU A 402 -10.30 -8.39 24.05
C LEU A 402 -8.97 -8.11 23.33
N ALA A 403 -8.82 -6.91 22.77
CA ALA A 403 -7.57 -6.50 22.16
C ALA A 403 -6.42 -6.45 23.18
N GLY A 404 -6.68 -5.89 24.37
CA GLY A 404 -5.73 -5.84 25.48
C GLY A 404 -5.36 -7.21 26.03
N ALA A 405 -6.31 -8.14 26.15
CA ALA A 405 -6.05 -9.52 26.56
C ALA A 405 -5.20 -10.26 25.54
N GLY A 406 -5.51 -10.13 24.25
CA GLY A 406 -4.71 -10.73 23.17
C GLY A 406 -3.28 -10.18 23.14
N TRP A 407 -3.13 -8.86 23.27
CA TRP A 407 -1.83 -8.20 23.37
C TRP A 407 -1.06 -8.65 24.62
N GLY A 408 -1.70 -8.71 25.78
CA GLY A 408 -1.08 -9.09 27.05
C GLY A 408 -0.63 -10.54 27.09
N LEU A 409 -1.43 -11.48 26.58
CA LEU A 409 -1.04 -12.88 26.44
C LEU A 409 0.20 -13.04 25.55
N LEU A 410 0.29 -12.28 24.46
CA LEU A 410 1.43 -12.34 23.57
C LEU A 410 2.68 -11.69 24.21
N HIS A 411 2.49 -10.52 24.83
CA HIS A 411 3.57 -9.74 25.44
C HIS A 411 4.19 -10.46 26.64
N TYR A 412 3.37 -10.88 27.62
CA TYR A 412 3.87 -11.44 28.87
C TYR A 412 4.06 -12.97 28.83
N ALA A 413 3.17 -13.70 28.14
CA ALA A 413 3.21 -15.17 28.15
C ALA A 413 3.71 -15.79 26.84
N GLY A 414 3.86 -15.01 25.76
CA GLY A 414 4.21 -15.56 24.44
C GLY A 414 3.16 -16.47 23.85
N LEU A 415 1.92 -16.38 24.34
CA LEU A 415 0.79 -17.14 23.87
C LEU A 415 0.00 -16.32 22.84
N TRP A 416 -0.13 -16.86 21.64
CA TRP A 416 -0.95 -16.23 20.61
C TRP A 416 -2.34 -16.87 20.57
N VAL A 417 -3.32 -16.16 21.11
CA VAL A 417 -4.75 -16.49 21.02
C VAL A 417 -5.43 -15.45 20.13
N ALA A 418 -5.97 -15.88 18.99
CA ALA A 418 -6.57 -15.01 17.98
C ALA A 418 -7.90 -14.41 18.47
N LEU A 419 -7.83 -13.31 19.22
CA LEU A 419 -9.00 -12.61 19.78
C LEU A 419 -9.52 -11.48 18.87
N ALA A 420 -8.88 -11.22 17.73
CA ALA A 420 -9.39 -10.25 16.74
C ALA A 420 -10.75 -10.66 16.15
N LEU A 421 -10.99 -11.96 15.96
CA LEU A 421 -12.26 -12.49 15.45
C LEU A 421 -13.46 -12.15 16.37
N PRO A 422 -13.44 -12.50 17.67
CA PRO A 422 -14.53 -12.12 18.57
C PRO A 422 -14.67 -10.61 18.73
N ALA A 423 -13.55 -9.85 18.74
CA ALA A 423 -13.59 -8.40 18.87
C ALA A 423 -14.25 -7.71 17.67
N THR A 424 -13.92 -8.13 16.44
CA THR A 424 -14.53 -7.61 15.21
C THR A 424 -16.00 -7.98 15.11
N GLY A 425 -16.36 -9.22 15.47
CA GLY A 425 -17.76 -9.65 15.51
C GLY A 425 -18.61 -8.88 16.51
N LEU A 426 -18.07 -8.60 17.69
CA LEU A 426 -18.71 -7.76 18.69
C LEU A 426 -18.97 -6.34 18.14
N ALA A 427 -17.95 -5.71 17.58
CA ALA A 427 -18.05 -4.37 17.00
C ALA A 427 -19.11 -4.31 15.88
N ALA A 428 -19.07 -5.26 14.96
CA ALA A 428 -20.03 -5.34 13.85
C ALA A 428 -21.47 -5.57 14.33
N GLY A 429 -21.67 -6.45 15.31
CA GLY A 429 -22.99 -6.71 15.89
C GLY A 429 -23.59 -5.50 16.60
N ILE A 430 -22.78 -4.69 17.28
CA ILE A 430 -23.22 -3.43 17.89
C ILE A 430 -23.65 -2.42 16.82
N VAL A 431 -22.85 -2.25 15.76
CA VAL A 431 -23.19 -1.35 14.63
C VAL A 431 -24.48 -1.80 13.96
N ALA A 432 -24.64 -3.10 13.68
CA ALA A 432 -25.87 -3.65 13.10
C ALA A 432 -27.11 -3.39 13.98
N SER A 433 -26.97 -3.56 15.31
CA SER A 433 -28.05 -3.31 16.27
C SER A 433 -28.52 -1.85 16.23
N LEU A 434 -27.61 -0.90 16.04
CA LEU A 434 -27.93 0.53 15.92
C LEU A 434 -28.66 0.85 14.61
N LEU A 435 -28.19 0.31 13.49
CA LEU A 435 -28.80 0.52 12.18
C LEU A 435 -30.22 -0.05 12.11
N LEU A 436 -30.42 -1.26 12.65
CA LEU A 436 -31.75 -1.89 12.74
C LEU A 436 -32.68 -1.12 13.69
N GLY A 437 -32.16 -0.67 14.83
CA GLY A 437 -32.92 0.17 15.78
C GLY A 437 -33.36 1.52 15.19
N TRP A 438 -32.53 2.15 14.35
CA TRP A 438 -32.85 3.38 13.64
C TRP A 438 -33.96 3.21 12.60
N LYS A 439 -33.94 2.09 11.86
CA LYS A 439 -34.95 1.80 10.84
C LYS A 439 -36.35 1.61 11.45
N ASN A 440 -36.42 1.01 12.63
CA ASN A 440 -37.65 0.80 13.39
C ASN A 440 -38.13 2.06 14.15
N GLY A 441 -37.26 3.06 14.34
CA GLY A 441 -37.58 4.34 15.00
C GLY A 441 -38.46 5.30 14.19
N ARG A 442 -38.65 5.05 12.88
CA ARG A 442 -39.52 5.86 11.99
C ARG A 442 -41.03 5.63 12.19
N GLY A 443 -41.42 4.69 13.05
CA GLY A 443 -42.82 4.36 13.34
C GLY A 443 -43.35 4.87 14.68
N ARG A 444 -42.64 5.76 15.39
CA ARG A 444 -43.11 6.27 16.68
C ARG A 444 -44.13 7.40 16.45
N ALA A 445 -45.38 7.18 16.86
CA ALA A 445 -46.44 8.20 16.77
C ALA A 445 -45.97 9.53 17.41
N PRO A 446 -46.26 10.69 16.80
CA PRO A 446 -45.92 11.99 17.37
C PRO A 446 -46.53 12.14 18.77
N SER A 447 -45.81 12.77 19.69
CA SER A 447 -46.36 13.08 21.03
C SER A 447 -47.60 13.98 20.89
N ALA A 448 -48.54 13.86 21.82
CA ALA A 448 -49.77 14.69 21.83
C ALA A 448 -49.46 16.20 21.74
N GLU A 449 -48.39 16.65 22.41
CA GLU A 449 -47.92 18.04 22.36
C GLU A 449 -47.45 18.48 20.96
N ALA A 450 -46.77 17.61 20.21
CA ALA A 450 -46.31 17.93 18.85
C ALA A 450 -47.48 18.01 17.86
N ALA A 451 -48.49 17.16 18.04
CA ALA A 451 -49.72 17.20 17.26
C ALA A 451 -50.54 18.48 17.51
N GLU A 452 -50.59 18.96 18.75
CA GLU A 452 -51.25 20.23 19.11
C GLU A 452 -50.50 21.45 18.56
N ALA A 453 -49.16 21.44 18.60
CA ALA A 453 -48.34 22.52 18.04
C ALA A 453 -48.52 22.66 16.51
N ASP A 454 -48.51 21.55 15.77
CA ASP A 454 -48.77 21.57 14.32
C ASP A 454 -50.22 22.00 13.99
N ARG A 455 -51.19 21.69 14.86
CA ARG A 455 -52.57 22.16 14.73
C ARG A 455 -52.68 23.68 14.92
N MET A 456 -52.07 24.23 15.96
CA MET A 456 -52.06 25.67 16.24
C MET A 456 -51.35 26.46 15.14
N MET A 457 -50.22 25.94 14.64
CA MET A 457 -49.50 26.54 13.53
C MET A 457 -50.31 26.48 12.23
N GLY A 458 -51.00 25.36 11.96
CA GLY A 458 -51.91 25.22 10.83
C GLY A 458 -53.07 26.23 10.86
N LEU A 459 -53.65 26.47 12.04
CA LEU A 459 -54.71 27.46 12.24
C LEU A 459 -54.22 28.91 12.06
N ALA A 460 -53.04 29.23 12.57
CA ALA A 460 -52.45 30.56 12.38
C ALA A 460 -52.20 30.86 10.89
N LEU A 461 -51.68 29.88 10.14
CA LEU A 461 -51.47 29.99 8.69
C LEU A 461 -52.78 30.12 7.92
N HIS A 462 -53.84 29.43 8.38
CA HIS A 462 -55.19 29.56 7.83
C HIS A 462 -55.71 30.99 7.99
N GLY A 463 -55.60 31.58 9.19
CA GLY A 463 -55.99 32.97 9.46
C GLY A 463 -55.21 34.02 8.64
N GLN A 464 -53.95 33.73 8.29
CA GLN A 464 -53.12 34.57 7.41
C GLN A 464 -53.41 34.40 5.91
N GLY A 465 -54.37 33.52 5.54
CA GLY A 465 -54.74 33.26 4.16
C GLY A 465 -53.76 32.36 3.38
N GLN A 466 -52.76 31.78 4.06
CA GLN A 466 -51.76 30.85 3.51
C GLN A 466 -52.29 29.40 3.51
N LEU A 467 -53.36 29.18 2.74
CA LEU A 467 -54.18 27.96 2.80
C LEU A 467 -53.40 26.67 2.46
N ASP A 468 -52.40 26.74 1.58
CA ASP A 468 -51.59 25.58 1.18
C ASP A 468 -50.70 25.05 2.31
N MET A 469 -50.03 25.98 3.01
CA MET A 469 -49.18 25.66 4.14
C MET A 469 -50.01 25.20 5.34
N ALA A 470 -51.21 25.77 5.50
CA ALA A 470 -52.18 25.33 6.50
C ALA A 470 -52.59 23.86 6.28
N PHE A 471 -52.89 23.46 5.04
CA PHE A 471 -53.25 22.06 4.72
C PHE A 471 -52.09 21.09 4.99
N GLU A 472 -50.88 21.46 4.59
CA GLU A 472 -49.66 20.66 4.81
C GLU A 472 -49.35 20.41 6.28
N ARG A 473 -49.69 21.35 7.16
CA ARG A 473 -49.55 21.19 8.61
C ARG A 473 -50.70 20.40 9.22
N LEU A 474 -51.94 20.73 8.87
CA LEU A 474 -53.13 20.09 9.44
C LEU A 474 -53.25 18.61 9.06
N ARG A 475 -52.76 18.18 7.89
CA ARG A 475 -52.77 16.75 7.48
C ARG A 475 -51.85 15.84 8.32
N LYS A 476 -50.93 16.41 9.11
CA LYS A 476 -50.00 15.68 9.98
C LYS A 476 -50.56 15.41 11.38
N VAL A 477 -51.64 16.11 11.74
CA VAL A 477 -52.30 15.99 13.05
C VAL A 477 -53.19 14.74 13.06
N PRO A 478 -53.20 13.94 14.14
CA PRO A 478 -54.12 12.81 14.27
C PRO A 478 -55.59 13.24 14.15
N ALA A 479 -56.41 12.42 13.51
CA ALA A 479 -57.80 12.75 13.26
C ALA A 479 -58.60 12.94 14.56
N SER A 480 -59.22 14.11 14.68
CA SER A 480 -60.16 14.48 15.74
C SER A 480 -61.31 15.27 15.11
N ASP A 481 -62.48 15.28 15.73
CA ASP A 481 -63.64 16.01 15.18
C ASP A 481 -63.33 17.50 14.97
N ALA A 482 -62.54 18.10 15.87
CA ALA A 482 -62.13 19.48 15.77
C ALA A 482 -61.08 19.74 14.66
N LEU A 483 -60.28 18.75 14.28
CA LEU A 483 -59.41 18.84 13.09
C LEU A 483 -60.23 18.72 11.80
N LEU A 484 -61.21 17.81 11.77
CA LEU A 484 -62.09 17.64 10.61
C LEU A 484 -62.89 18.92 10.34
N ASP A 485 -63.28 19.65 11.37
CA ASP A 485 -63.93 20.96 11.25
C ASP A 485 -63.01 22.04 10.68
N ASN A 486 -61.77 22.11 11.18
CA ASN A 486 -60.74 23.01 10.64
C ASN A 486 -60.45 22.73 9.15
N LEU A 487 -60.30 21.46 8.77
CA LEU A 487 -60.08 21.05 7.39
C LEU A 487 -61.31 21.33 6.51
N TYR A 488 -62.52 21.23 7.06
CA TYR A 488 -63.75 21.54 6.34
C TYR A 488 -63.79 23.02 5.97
N HIS A 489 -63.56 23.94 6.92
CA HIS A 489 -63.49 25.38 6.63
C HIS A 489 -62.35 25.75 5.69
N LEU A 490 -61.20 25.07 5.81
CA LEU A 490 -60.09 25.25 4.88
C LEU A 490 -60.48 24.86 3.45
N ALA A 491 -61.26 23.79 3.28
CA ALA A 491 -61.79 23.39 1.97
C ALA A 491 -62.80 24.40 1.42
N GLU A 492 -63.64 25.00 2.27
CA GLU A 492 -64.55 26.09 1.87
C GLU A 492 -63.78 27.32 1.37
N ASP A 493 -62.66 27.65 2.01
CA ASP A 493 -61.79 28.76 1.56
C ASP A 493 -61.12 28.50 0.22
N PHE A 494 -60.71 27.25 -0.04
CA PHE A 494 -60.25 26.86 -1.37
C PHE A 494 -61.37 26.94 -2.42
N GLU A 495 -62.63 26.61 -2.07
CA GLU A 495 -63.79 26.79 -2.95
C GLU A 495 -64.08 28.28 -3.22
N ARG A 496 -64.03 29.13 -2.19
CA ARG A 496 -64.20 30.60 -2.31
C ARG A 496 -63.17 31.22 -3.26
N LYS A 497 -61.92 30.75 -3.21
CA LYS A 497 -60.83 31.17 -4.10
C LYS A 497 -60.83 30.45 -5.48
N ARG A 498 -61.89 29.69 -5.80
CA ARG A 498 -62.03 28.90 -7.05
C ARG A 498 -60.93 27.85 -7.30
N ASN A 499 -60.21 27.42 -6.27
CA ASN A 499 -59.18 26.38 -6.37
C ASN A 499 -59.78 24.99 -6.07
N PHE A 500 -60.58 24.49 -7.01
CA PHE A 500 -61.35 23.26 -6.83
C PHE A 500 -60.48 21.99 -6.77
N ALA A 501 -59.27 22.01 -7.35
CA ALA A 501 -58.31 20.90 -7.28
C ALA A 501 -57.80 20.69 -5.85
N LYS A 502 -57.48 21.76 -5.13
CA LYS A 502 -57.04 21.69 -3.74
C LYS A 502 -58.21 21.42 -2.79
N ALA A 503 -59.37 22.05 -3.00
CA ALA A 503 -60.59 21.74 -2.25
C ALA A 503 -60.95 20.25 -2.32
N LYS A 504 -60.83 19.63 -3.51
CA LYS A 504 -60.99 18.18 -3.71
C LYS A 504 -60.04 17.37 -2.82
N ALA A 505 -58.75 17.71 -2.78
CA ALA A 505 -57.75 17.00 -1.97
C ALA A 505 -58.04 17.09 -0.46
N VAL A 506 -58.49 18.26 0.03
CA VAL A 506 -58.87 18.45 1.44
C VAL A 506 -60.12 17.63 1.78
N TYR A 507 -61.17 17.70 0.95
CA TYR A 507 -62.39 16.91 1.15
C TYR A 507 -62.15 15.40 1.08
N GLU A 508 -61.25 14.94 0.21
CA GLU A 508 -60.83 13.54 0.15
C GLU A 508 -60.16 13.11 1.45
N HIS A 509 -59.29 13.95 2.01
CA HIS A 509 -58.63 13.67 3.28
C HIS A 509 -59.62 13.55 4.46
N ILE A 510 -60.67 14.39 4.48
CA ILE A 510 -61.76 14.31 5.47
C ILE A 510 -62.52 12.98 5.31
N LEU A 511 -62.89 12.61 4.08
CA LEU A 511 -63.69 11.40 3.81
C LEU A 511 -62.96 10.08 4.08
N ARG A 512 -61.62 10.07 4.05
CA ARG A 512 -60.83 8.90 4.47
C ARG A 512 -60.99 8.60 5.96
N HIS A 513 -61.22 9.62 6.78
CA HIS A 513 -61.35 9.50 8.22
C HIS A 513 -62.81 9.36 8.67
N ASN A 514 -63.71 10.16 8.11
CA ASN A 514 -65.14 10.03 8.35
C ASN A 514 -65.94 10.16 7.04
N ARG A 515 -66.45 9.02 6.57
CA ARG A 515 -67.19 8.91 5.29
C ARG A 515 -68.52 9.66 5.25
N GLN A 516 -69.08 10.01 6.41
CA GLN A 516 -70.37 10.71 6.55
C GLN A 516 -70.22 12.09 7.21
N TYR A 517 -69.04 12.71 7.16
CA TYR A 517 -68.81 14.01 7.76
C TYR A 517 -69.57 15.13 7.03
N LYS A 518 -70.62 15.69 7.66
CA LYS A 518 -71.46 16.79 7.14
C LYS A 518 -71.90 16.54 5.67
N ASP A 519 -71.91 17.58 4.83
CA ASP A 519 -72.18 17.52 3.39
C ASP A 519 -70.91 17.32 2.53
N THR A 520 -69.79 16.94 3.16
CA THR A 520 -68.46 16.81 2.52
C THR A 520 -68.48 15.91 1.29
N ARG A 521 -69.27 14.84 1.29
CA ARG A 521 -69.39 13.92 0.14
C ARG A 521 -70.03 14.59 -1.08
N SER A 522 -71.02 15.43 -0.86
CA SER A 522 -71.69 16.20 -1.92
C SER A 522 -70.78 17.32 -2.42
N ARG A 523 -70.05 18.00 -1.52
CA ARG A 523 -69.05 19.01 -1.88
C ARG A 523 -67.86 18.44 -2.64
N TYR A 524 -67.31 17.31 -2.22
CA TYR A 524 -66.26 16.58 -2.94
C TYR A 524 -66.67 16.26 -4.39
N LYS A 525 -67.90 15.76 -4.60
CA LYS A 525 -68.42 15.50 -5.96
C LYS A 525 -68.50 16.77 -6.81
N ARG A 526 -68.95 17.89 -6.23
CA ARG A 526 -69.02 19.21 -6.91
C ARG A 526 -67.63 19.77 -7.22
N ALA A 527 -66.72 19.77 -6.25
CA ALA A 527 -65.34 20.22 -6.41
C ALA A 527 -64.59 19.36 -7.44
N ARG A 528 -64.80 18.04 -7.43
CA ARG A 528 -64.27 17.13 -8.45
C ARG A 528 -64.83 17.44 -9.83
N ALA A 529 -66.14 17.58 -9.99
CA ALA A 529 -66.75 17.92 -11.28
C ALA A 529 -66.20 19.26 -11.82
N LYS A 530 -65.99 20.26 -10.96
CA LYS A 530 -65.43 21.58 -11.33
C LYS A 530 -63.92 21.57 -11.58
N ALA A 531 -63.16 20.73 -10.88
CA ALA A 531 -61.73 20.53 -11.13
C ALA A 531 -61.51 19.76 -12.44
N ASP A 532 -62.38 18.80 -12.74
CA ASP A 532 -62.30 17.95 -13.93
C ASP A 532 -62.88 18.67 -15.19
N SER A 533 -63.69 19.74 -15.04
CA SER A 533 -64.24 20.56 -16.14
C SER A 533 -63.42 21.83 -16.47
N GLY A 534 -62.30 22.05 -15.79
CA GLY A 534 -61.33 23.10 -16.10
C GLY A 534 -60.12 22.55 -16.87
N GLY A 535 -60.27 22.34 -18.17
CA GLY A 535 -59.13 22.09 -19.09
C GLY A 535 -59.34 22.83 -20.41
N PRO A 536 -58.25 23.39 -21.00
CA PRO A 536 -57.77 22.72 -22.20
C PRO A 536 -56.26 22.43 -22.19
N ASN A 537 -55.95 21.30 -22.84
CA ASN A 537 -54.67 20.82 -23.38
C ASN A 537 -53.50 20.52 -22.43
N SER A 538 -53.31 19.23 -22.11
CA SER A 538 -52.26 18.41 -22.74
C SER A 538 -52.36 16.97 -22.21
N GLN A 539 -52.37 16.00 -23.13
CA GLN A 539 -52.33 14.57 -22.81
C GLN A 539 -50.98 14.19 -22.18
N PRO A 540 -50.96 13.30 -21.18
CA PRO A 540 -49.76 12.57 -20.80
C PRO A 540 -49.71 11.24 -21.57
N ALA A 541 -48.69 11.06 -22.40
CA ALA A 541 -48.36 9.76 -22.98
C ALA A 541 -47.67 8.89 -21.92
N SER A 542 -48.38 7.83 -21.52
CA SER A 542 -47.92 6.46 -21.33
C SER A 542 -46.47 6.20 -20.83
N VAL A 543 -46.41 5.56 -19.67
CA VAL A 543 -45.35 4.64 -19.22
C VAL A 543 -45.17 3.47 -20.21
N PRO A 544 -43.94 2.99 -20.45
CA PRO A 544 -43.71 1.55 -20.63
C PRO A 544 -42.67 0.93 -19.66
N PRO A 545 -42.56 -0.42 -19.62
CA PRO A 545 -42.28 -1.19 -18.41
C PRO A 545 -40.81 -1.65 -18.24
N GLN A 546 -40.56 -2.23 -17.06
CA GLN A 546 -39.34 -2.95 -16.67
C GLN A 546 -38.94 -4.05 -17.67
N GLY A 547 -37.63 -4.10 -17.97
CA GLY A 547 -36.92 -5.22 -18.58
C GLY A 547 -35.50 -5.33 -17.98
N THR A 548 -35.13 -6.54 -17.60
CA THR A 548 -33.89 -7.02 -16.94
C THR A 548 -32.60 -6.86 -17.79
N PRO A 549 -31.39 -7.06 -17.21
CA PRO A 549 -30.17 -6.33 -17.58
C PRO A 549 -29.46 -6.91 -18.80
N ALA A 550 -28.97 -6.03 -19.67
CA ALA A 550 -28.00 -6.38 -20.70
C ALA A 550 -26.89 -5.32 -20.72
N SER A 551 -25.64 -5.81 -20.68
CA SER A 551 -24.38 -5.05 -20.69
C SER A 551 -24.28 -4.08 -21.88
N PRO A 552 -23.76 -2.85 -21.72
CA PRO A 552 -23.59 -1.97 -22.88
C PRO A 552 -22.23 -2.21 -23.57
N ARG A 553 -22.31 -2.68 -24.82
CA ARG A 553 -21.31 -2.44 -25.86
C ARG A 553 -21.75 -1.22 -26.68
N LEU A 554 -20.81 -0.38 -27.09
CA LEU A 554 -21.02 0.72 -28.06
C LEU A 554 -21.41 0.15 -29.45
N PRO A 555 -22.36 0.76 -30.18
CA PRO A 555 -22.55 0.52 -31.61
C PRO A 555 -22.00 1.67 -32.47
N GLY A 556 -21.14 1.35 -33.45
CA GLY A 556 -21.12 2.02 -34.77
C GLY A 556 -22.21 1.38 -35.66
N ASP A 557 -22.75 1.97 -36.72
CA ASP A 557 -22.24 3.04 -37.58
C ASP A 557 -23.40 3.78 -38.29
N ALA A 558 -23.19 5.08 -38.53
CA ALA A 558 -23.79 6.08 -39.43
C ALA A 558 -25.30 6.11 -39.81
N THR A 559 -25.98 7.20 -39.40
CA THR A 559 -26.51 8.24 -40.33
C THR A 559 -26.61 9.62 -39.62
N LEU A 560 -25.80 10.57 -40.10
CA LEU A 560 -25.90 12.05 -39.98
C LEU A 560 -26.50 12.68 -38.71
N GLY A 561 -25.73 12.62 -37.62
CA GLY A 561 -25.73 13.60 -36.54
C GLY A 561 -24.46 13.39 -35.74
N MET A 562 -23.59 14.40 -35.63
CA MET A 562 -22.41 14.26 -34.77
C MET A 562 -22.89 13.94 -33.34
N PRO A 563 -22.28 12.97 -32.63
CA PRO A 563 -22.76 12.54 -31.33
C PRO A 563 -22.88 13.74 -30.39
N MET A 564 -24.04 13.89 -29.74
CA MET A 564 -24.27 14.96 -28.78
C MET A 564 -24.08 14.43 -27.35
N LEU A 565 -23.56 15.29 -26.48
CA LEU A 565 -23.52 15.06 -25.04
C LEU A 565 -23.91 16.35 -24.30
N GLY A 566 -25.00 16.27 -23.56
CA GLY A 566 -25.79 17.41 -23.12
C GLY A 566 -26.21 18.27 -24.31
N ARG A 567 -25.87 19.55 -24.28
CA ARG A 567 -26.09 20.46 -25.41
C ARG A 567 -24.94 20.52 -26.40
N TYR A 568 -23.83 19.83 -26.12
CA TYR A 568 -22.60 19.99 -26.88
C TYR A 568 -22.50 18.95 -27.99
N GLN A 569 -22.05 19.40 -29.15
CA GLN A 569 -21.74 18.55 -30.29
C GLN A 569 -20.30 18.03 -30.13
N ILE A 570 -20.11 16.71 -30.15
CA ILE A 570 -18.78 16.11 -30.06
C ILE A 570 -18.15 16.05 -31.45
N ASP A 571 -16.96 16.64 -31.59
CA ASP A 571 -16.21 16.63 -32.84
C ASP A 571 -15.26 15.43 -32.90
N ARG A 572 -14.38 15.28 -31.90
CA ARG A 572 -13.39 14.19 -31.81
C ARG A 572 -12.87 13.99 -30.39
N GLU A 573 -12.36 12.80 -30.09
CA GLU A 573 -11.60 12.53 -28.87
C GLU A 573 -10.24 13.26 -28.91
N ILE A 574 -9.85 13.89 -27.79
CA ILE A 574 -8.57 14.61 -27.65
C ILE A 574 -7.66 14.01 -26.56
N GLY A 575 -8.18 13.14 -25.70
CA GLY A 575 -7.37 12.41 -24.73
C GLY A 575 -8.16 11.40 -23.92
N LYS A 576 -7.47 10.35 -23.46
CA LYS A 576 -8.04 9.29 -22.60
C LYS A 576 -7.16 9.09 -21.38
N GLY A 577 -7.72 9.28 -20.19
CA GLY A 577 -7.01 9.17 -18.92
C GLY A 577 -7.59 8.08 -18.00
N ALA A 578 -6.97 7.92 -16.82
CA ALA A 578 -7.36 6.92 -15.83
C ALA A 578 -8.79 7.12 -15.26
N MET A 579 -9.30 8.36 -15.31
CA MET A 579 -10.64 8.69 -14.77
C MET A 579 -11.70 8.81 -15.86
N GLY A 580 -11.34 8.88 -17.15
CA GLY A 580 -12.33 9.11 -18.21
C GLY A 580 -11.76 9.60 -19.55
N VAL A 581 -12.65 9.95 -20.47
CA VAL A 581 -12.31 10.41 -21.83
C VAL A 581 -12.58 11.90 -21.96
N VAL A 582 -11.72 12.62 -22.70
CA VAL A 582 -11.85 14.04 -22.99
C VAL A 582 -12.08 14.22 -24.49
N TYR A 583 -13.18 14.89 -24.84
CA TYR A 583 -13.57 15.19 -26.21
C TYR A 583 -13.42 16.68 -26.52
N LEU A 584 -13.03 17.00 -27.75
CA LEU A 584 -13.26 18.31 -28.35
C LEU A 584 -14.71 18.36 -28.81
N GLY A 585 -15.39 19.44 -28.46
CA GLY A 585 -16.73 19.68 -28.94
C GLY A 585 -17.03 21.15 -29.14
N ARG A 586 -18.27 21.40 -29.57
CA ARG A 586 -18.77 22.74 -29.85
C ARG A 586 -20.11 22.95 -29.18
N ASP A 587 -20.29 24.12 -28.58
CA ASP A 587 -21.62 24.60 -28.19
C ASP A 587 -22.33 25.13 -29.45
N PRO A 588 -23.38 24.47 -29.94
CA PRO A 588 -24.05 24.85 -31.18
C PRO A 588 -24.84 26.17 -31.04
N LYS A 589 -25.19 26.60 -29.82
CA LYS A 589 -25.97 27.82 -29.61
C LYS A 589 -25.14 29.09 -29.74
N ILE A 590 -23.90 29.05 -29.28
CA ILE A 590 -22.98 30.21 -29.28
C ILE A 590 -21.73 30.00 -30.15
N GLY A 591 -21.62 28.83 -30.80
CA GLY A 591 -20.52 28.48 -31.69
C GLY A 591 -19.17 28.26 -31.01
N ARG A 592 -19.12 28.15 -29.67
CA ARG A 592 -17.90 28.09 -28.86
C ARG A 592 -17.28 26.70 -28.87
N ILE A 593 -15.97 26.62 -29.04
CA ILE A 593 -15.19 25.38 -28.90
C ILE A 593 -14.94 25.11 -27.41
N VAL A 594 -15.17 23.86 -26.98
CA VAL A 594 -15.05 23.41 -25.59
C VAL A 594 -14.32 22.07 -25.51
N ALA A 595 -13.72 21.80 -24.36
CA ALA A 595 -13.29 20.45 -23.98
C ALA A 595 -14.34 19.82 -23.06
N ILE A 596 -14.68 18.55 -23.29
CA ILE A 596 -15.74 17.85 -22.56
C ILE A 596 -15.15 16.57 -21.96
N LYS A 597 -15.01 16.55 -20.63
CA LYS A 597 -14.50 15.39 -19.89
C LYS A 597 -15.66 14.53 -19.40
N THR A 598 -15.64 13.23 -19.67
CA THR A 598 -16.69 12.27 -19.29
C THR A 598 -16.19 11.25 -18.28
N LEU A 599 -17.04 10.87 -17.31
CA LEU A 599 -16.77 9.86 -16.29
C LEU A 599 -17.92 8.84 -16.22
N ALA A 600 -17.59 7.55 -16.26
CA ALA A 600 -18.56 6.45 -16.18
C ALA A 600 -18.74 5.96 -14.74
N LEU A 601 -19.40 6.76 -13.88
CA LEU A 601 -19.53 6.47 -12.45
C LEU A 601 -20.20 5.11 -12.15
N GLY A 602 -21.08 4.62 -13.03
CA GLY A 602 -21.78 3.34 -12.88
C GLY A 602 -20.90 2.08 -13.04
N GLN A 603 -19.64 2.22 -13.49
CA GLN A 603 -18.70 1.09 -13.55
C GLN A 603 -17.99 0.86 -12.21
N GLU A 604 -17.79 1.92 -11.42
CA GLU A 604 -16.99 1.89 -10.19
C GLU A 604 -17.85 1.76 -8.91
N PHE A 605 -19.08 2.26 -8.94
CA PHE A 605 -19.98 2.32 -7.79
C PHE A 605 -21.36 1.73 -8.11
N GLU A 606 -22.01 1.09 -7.13
CA GLU A 606 -23.37 0.54 -7.24
C GLU A 606 -24.23 0.92 -6.03
N GLY A 607 -25.56 0.89 -6.22
CA GLY A 607 -26.53 1.16 -5.17
C GLY A 607 -26.38 2.54 -4.54
N ASP A 608 -26.48 2.62 -3.21
CA ASP A 608 -26.39 3.89 -2.48
C ASP A 608 -25.03 4.59 -2.63
N ALA A 609 -23.95 3.85 -2.92
CA ALA A 609 -22.61 4.41 -3.13
C ALA A 609 -22.48 5.17 -4.46
N LEU A 610 -23.20 4.73 -5.50
CA LEU A 610 -23.26 5.45 -6.78
C LEU A 610 -23.97 6.79 -6.63
N ILE A 611 -25.05 6.81 -5.84
CA ILE A 611 -25.84 8.01 -5.56
C ILE A 611 -24.99 9.04 -4.80
N ASP A 612 -24.23 8.60 -3.79
CA ASP A 612 -23.33 9.47 -3.02
C ASP A 612 -22.13 9.98 -3.85
N ALA A 613 -21.51 9.11 -4.67
CA ALA A 613 -20.42 9.50 -5.55
C ALA A 613 -20.86 10.54 -6.60
N ARG A 614 -22.05 10.35 -7.18
CA ARG A 614 -22.67 11.30 -8.12
C ARG A 614 -22.98 12.64 -7.46
N ALA A 615 -23.56 12.63 -6.26
CA ALA A 615 -23.85 13.85 -5.51
C ALA A 615 -22.57 14.63 -5.14
N ARG A 616 -21.49 13.94 -4.79
CA ARG A 616 -20.18 14.56 -4.54
C ARG A 616 -19.57 15.15 -5.81
N PHE A 617 -19.65 14.44 -6.94
CA PHE A 617 -19.14 14.91 -8.23
C PHE A 617 -19.74 16.25 -8.66
N PHE A 618 -21.07 16.37 -8.65
CA PHE A 618 -21.71 17.63 -9.04
C PHE A 618 -21.43 18.77 -8.07
N ARG A 619 -21.34 18.48 -6.77
CA ARG A 619 -20.99 19.49 -5.76
C ARG A 619 -19.55 20.01 -5.92
N GLU A 620 -18.63 19.13 -6.32
CA GLU A 620 -17.24 19.47 -6.59
C GLU A 620 -17.11 20.28 -7.88
N ALA A 621 -17.78 19.86 -8.96
CA ALA A 621 -17.84 20.62 -10.21
C ALA A 621 -18.46 22.01 -10.02
N GLU A 622 -19.52 22.13 -9.21
CA GLU A 622 -20.14 23.41 -8.87
C GLU A 622 -19.19 24.32 -8.09
N THR A 623 -18.43 23.75 -7.14
CA THR A 623 -17.47 24.51 -6.32
C THR A 623 -16.28 24.98 -7.16
N ALA A 624 -15.77 24.13 -8.05
CA ALA A 624 -14.68 24.47 -8.97
C ALA A 624 -15.12 25.48 -10.05
N GLY A 625 -16.37 25.40 -10.54
CA GLY A 625 -16.93 26.32 -11.53
C GLY A 625 -17.09 27.76 -11.04
N ARG A 626 -16.98 28.02 -9.74
CA ARG A 626 -16.97 29.38 -9.17
C ARG A 626 -15.60 30.06 -9.24
N LEU A 627 -14.53 29.31 -9.54
CA LEU A 627 -13.18 29.86 -9.63
C LEU A 627 -12.99 30.58 -10.97
N GLN A 628 -12.59 31.85 -10.90
CA GLN A 628 -12.25 32.63 -12.09
C GLN A 628 -10.85 33.22 -11.91
N HIS A 629 -9.87 32.60 -12.55
CA HIS A 629 -8.48 33.00 -12.45
C HIS A 629 -7.75 32.76 -13.77
N PRO A 630 -6.82 33.64 -14.21
CA PRO A 630 -6.10 33.47 -15.47
C PRO A 630 -5.33 32.15 -15.56
N HIS A 631 -4.89 31.59 -14.42
CA HIS A 631 -4.16 30.32 -14.35
C HIS A 631 -5.00 29.10 -13.95
N ILE A 632 -6.33 29.21 -13.90
CA ILE A 632 -7.26 28.09 -13.63
C ILE A 632 -8.13 27.85 -14.86
N VAL A 633 -8.37 26.58 -15.19
CA VAL A 633 -9.29 26.20 -16.26
C VAL A 633 -10.72 26.61 -15.90
N THR A 634 -11.40 27.29 -16.82
CA THR A 634 -12.79 27.71 -16.61
C THR A 634 -13.75 26.57 -16.95
N ILE A 635 -14.60 26.20 -15.99
CA ILE A 635 -15.69 25.24 -16.20
C ILE A 635 -16.94 26.00 -16.66
N PHE A 636 -17.55 25.57 -17.76
CA PHE A 636 -18.74 26.20 -18.33
C PHE A 636 -20.04 25.50 -17.95
N ASP A 637 -20.01 24.17 -17.86
CA ASP A 637 -21.19 23.36 -17.61
C ASP A 637 -20.79 22.00 -17.00
N ALA A 638 -21.68 21.40 -16.23
CA ALA A 638 -21.54 20.05 -15.73
C ALA A 638 -22.92 19.38 -15.70
N GLY A 639 -23.00 18.16 -16.21
CA GLY A 639 -24.28 17.47 -16.35
C GLY A 639 -24.14 15.96 -16.38
N GLU A 640 -25.27 15.31 -16.60
CA GLU A 640 -25.36 13.86 -16.72
C GLU A 640 -26.23 13.51 -17.92
N GLU A 641 -25.76 12.57 -18.74
CA GLU A 641 -26.56 12.01 -19.82
C GLU A 641 -26.13 10.58 -20.10
N HIS A 642 -27.09 9.69 -20.36
CA HIS A 642 -26.82 8.27 -20.68
C HIS A 642 -25.91 7.56 -19.65
N ASP A 643 -26.12 7.83 -18.35
CA ASP A 643 -25.31 7.32 -17.22
C ASP A 643 -23.83 7.75 -17.22
N LEU A 644 -23.46 8.74 -18.05
CA LEU A 644 -22.17 9.39 -18.05
C LEU A 644 -22.28 10.78 -17.42
N ALA A 645 -21.44 11.05 -16.43
CA ALA A 645 -21.29 12.40 -15.91
C ALA A 645 -20.29 13.16 -16.79
N TYR A 646 -20.57 14.42 -17.14
CA TYR A 646 -19.69 15.22 -17.98
C TYR A 646 -19.42 16.61 -17.39
N ILE A 647 -18.24 17.16 -17.71
CA ILE A 647 -17.86 18.55 -17.42
C ILE A 647 -17.36 19.18 -18.72
N ALA A 648 -18.02 20.26 -19.14
CA ALA A 648 -17.59 21.09 -20.26
C ALA A 648 -16.76 22.26 -19.73
N MET A 649 -15.56 22.43 -20.28
CA MET A 649 -14.57 23.40 -19.84
C MET A 649 -13.92 24.11 -21.04
N GLU A 650 -13.16 25.18 -20.77
CA GLU A 650 -12.41 25.87 -21.82
C GLU A 650 -11.44 24.93 -22.54
N PHE A 651 -11.40 25.01 -23.87
CA PHE A 651 -10.43 24.28 -24.66
C PHE A 651 -9.08 25.00 -24.60
N LEU A 652 -8.10 24.36 -23.98
CA LEU A 652 -6.75 24.89 -23.82
C LEU A 652 -5.88 24.54 -25.03
N LYS A 653 -5.19 25.53 -25.57
CA LYS A 653 -4.11 25.34 -26.54
C LYS A 653 -2.82 25.08 -25.78
N GLY A 654 -1.95 24.20 -26.30
CA GLY A 654 -0.71 23.79 -25.62
C GLY A 654 -0.69 22.30 -25.27
N ARG A 655 0.29 21.89 -24.48
CA ARG A 655 0.46 20.50 -24.01
C ARG A 655 0.57 20.47 -22.49
N ASP A 656 0.22 19.34 -21.89
CA ASP A 656 0.48 19.12 -20.47
C ASP A 656 1.98 18.96 -20.18
N LEU A 657 2.41 19.21 -18.95
CA LEU A 657 3.83 19.15 -18.60
C LEU A 657 4.37 17.73 -18.38
N ALA A 658 3.58 16.67 -18.55
CA ALA A 658 4.08 15.31 -18.36
C ALA A 658 5.18 14.96 -19.39
N HIS A 659 5.11 15.52 -20.61
CA HIS A 659 6.17 15.35 -21.60
C HIS A 659 7.50 15.98 -21.16
N ALA A 660 7.44 17.05 -20.36
CA ALA A 660 8.61 17.79 -19.87
C ALA A 660 9.27 17.15 -18.64
N CYS A 661 8.78 15.98 -18.22
CA CYS A 661 9.33 15.23 -17.08
C CYS A 661 10.39 14.20 -17.48
N ALA A 662 10.62 13.98 -18.77
CA ALA A 662 11.70 13.14 -19.27
C ALA A 662 13.00 13.95 -19.34
N LYS A 663 14.15 13.34 -19.04
CA LYS A 663 15.45 14.04 -19.00
C LYS A 663 15.80 14.68 -20.34
N GLU A 664 15.34 14.09 -21.43
CA GLU A 664 15.59 14.51 -22.81
C GLU A 664 14.72 15.71 -23.23
N HIS A 665 13.68 16.03 -22.45
CA HIS A 665 12.68 17.04 -22.78
C HIS A 665 12.49 18.10 -21.67
N LEU A 666 13.49 18.25 -20.78
CA LEU A 666 13.43 19.24 -19.70
C LEU A 666 13.31 20.67 -20.26
N LEU A 667 12.45 21.45 -19.63
CA LEU A 667 12.30 22.87 -19.96
C LEU A 667 13.43 23.71 -19.32
N PRO A 668 13.74 24.90 -19.88
CA PRO A 668 14.67 25.83 -19.25
C PRO A 668 14.27 26.15 -17.81
N VAL A 669 15.24 26.22 -16.90
CA VAL A 669 15.01 26.47 -15.46
C VAL A 669 14.17 27.74 -15.23
N PRO A 670 14.43 28.90 -15.88
CA PRO A 670 13.60 30.08 -15.69
C PRO A 670 12.14 29.85 -16.09
N THR A 671 11.90 29.08 -17.15
CA THR A 671 10.55 28.73 -17.61
C THR A 671 9.84 27.86 -16.58
N VAL A 672 10.51 26.83 -16.05
CA VAL A 672 9.94 25.95 -15.01
C VAL A 672 9.57 26.74 -13.76
N LEU A 673 10.45 27.64 -13.30
CA LEU A 673 10.20 28.48 -12.12
C LEU A 673 9.04 29.45 -12.35
N SER A 674 8.95 30.05 -13.55
CA SER A 674 7.84 30.92 -13.94
C SER A 674 6.50 30.17 -13.94
N ILE A 675 6.46 28.97 -14.54
CA ILE A 675 5.27 28.11 -14.54
C ILE A 675 4.86 27.75 -13.12
N ALA A 676 5.80 27.31 -12.28
CA ALA A 676 5.52 26.95 -10.89
C ALA A 676 4.98 28.15 -10.08
N ALA A 677 5.47 29.37 -10.33
CA ALA A 677 4.95 30.57 -9.69
C ALA A 677 3.50 30.87 -10.09
N CYS A 678 3.16 30.75 -11.38
CA CYS A 678 1.79 30.90 -11.88
C CYS A 678 0.83 29.86 -11.27
N VAL A 679 1.29 28.61 -11.11
CA VAL A 679 0.51 27.55 -10.45
C VAL A 679 0.34 27.83 -8.96
N ALA A 680 1.38 28.32 -8.28
CA ALA A 680 1.31 28.68 -6.87
C ALA A 680 0.31 29.84 -6.61
N ASP A 681 0.25 30.83 -7.49
CA ASP A 681 -0.78 31.89 -7.42
C ASP A 681 -2.20 31.35 -7.65
N ALA A 682 -2.36 30.42 -8.60
CA ALA A 682 -3.64 29.75 -8.85
C ALA A 682 -4.12 28.99 -7.61
N LEU A 683 -3.20 28.29 -6.93
CA LEU A 683 -3.48 27.58 -5.68
C LEU A 683 -3.84 28.55 -4.55
N ASP A 684 -3.13 29.68 -4.40
CA ASP A 684 -3.46 30.72 -3.41
C ASP A 684 -4.90 31.22 -3.59
N TYR A 685 -5.28 31.53 -4.84
CA TYR A 685 -6.62 31.97 -5.19
C TYR A 685 -7.69 30.91 -4.86
N ALA A 686 -7.44 29.65 -5.22
CA ALA A 686 -8.37 28.55 -4.94
C ALA A 686 -8.53 28.32 -3.43
N HIS A 687 -7.41 28.32 -2.67
CA HIS A 687 -7.41 28.12 -1.22
C HIS A 687 -8.16 29.24 -0.50
N ALA A 688 -8.05 30.48 -0.95
CA ALA A 688 -8.82 31.62 -0.43
C ALA A 688 -10.34 31.45 -0.62
N HIS A 689 -10.76 30.68 -1.62
CA HIS A 689 -12.16 30.31 -1.88
C HIS A 689 -12.56 28.96 -1.26
N ASN A 690 -11.74 28.42 -0.34
CA ASN A 690 -11.93 27.12 0.33
C ASN A 690 -11.96 25.92 -0.64
N VAL A 691 -11.28 26.02 -1.78
CA VAL A 691 -11.14 24.94 -2.76
C VAL A 691 -9.72 24.40 -2.71
N VAL A 692 -9.57 23.10 -2.43
CA VAL A 692 -8.28 22.40 -2.43
C VAL A 692 -8.25 21.44 -3.62
N HIS A 693 -7.16 21.43 -4.39
CA HIS A 693 -7.07 20.67 -5.64
C HIS A 693 -6.87 19.17 -5.43
N ARG A 694 -5.94 18.78 -4.55
CA ARG A 694 -5.61 17.40 -4.11
C ARG A 694 -4.92 16.46 -5.12
N ASP A 695 -4.73 16.86 -6.37
CA ASP A 695 -4.09 16.05 -7.42
C ASP A 695 -3.21 16.94 -8.32
N ILE A 696 -2.36 17.78 -7.72
CA ILE A 696 -1.39 18.58 -8.47
C ILE A 696 -0.26 17.68 -8.97
N LYS A 697 -0.09 17.64 -10.30
CA LYS A 697 0.97 16.91 -11.00
C LYS A 697 1.20 17.51 -12.40
N PRO A 698 2.32 17.21 -13.07
CA PRO A 698 2.62 17.76 -14.41
C PRO A 698 1.53 17.50 -15.46
N ALA A 699 0.85 16.36 -15.41
CA ALA A 699 -0.26 16.03 -16.33
C ALA A 699 -1.51 16.91 -16.18
N ASN A 700 -1.65 17.64 -15.06
CA ASN A 700 -2.77 18.54 -14.78
C ASN A 700 -2.39 20.03 -14.92
N ILE A 701 -1.22 20.31 -15.51
CA ILE A 701 -0.73 21.67 -15.78
C ILE A 701 -0.51 21.79 -17.28
N MET A 702 -1.29 22.65 -17.92
CA MET A 702 -1.18 22.96 -19.34
C MET A 702 -0.28 24.17 -19.55
N PHE A 703 0.63 24.04 -20.50
CA PHE A 703 1.52 25.11 -20.92
C PHE A 703 1.47 25.29 -22.43
N ASP A 704 1.27 26.55 -22.85
CA ASP A 704 1.39 26.96 -24.24
C ASP A 704 2.71 27.71 -24.44
N SER A 705 3.66 27.08 -25.14
CA SER A 705 4.97 27.68 -25.40
C SER A 705 4.90 28.90 -26.32
N SER A 706 3.83 29.08 -27.10
CA SER A 706 3.69 30.21 -28.02
C SER A 706 3.20 31.48 -27.33
N THR A 707 2.35 31.33 -26.31
CA THR A 707 1.74 32.45 -25.56
C THR A 707 2.26 32.56 -24.13
N HIS A 708 3.09 31.61 -23.69
CA HIS A 708 3.51 31.41 -22.30
C HIS A 708 2.33 31.28 -21.31
N ALA A 709 1.14 30.92 -21.79
CA ALA A 709 -0.03 30.74 -20.95
C ALA A 709 0.08 29.46 -20.12
N VAL A 710 -0.20 29.56 -18.82
CA VAL A 710 -0.21 28.45 -17.86
C VAL A 710 -1.62 28.31 -17.30
N LYS A 711 -2.16 27.09 -17.32
CA LYS A 711 -3.50 26.77 -16.82
C LYS A 711 -3.49 25.46 -16.06
N VAL A 712 -4.05 25.46 -14.85
CA VAL A 712 -4.23 24.27 -14.01
C VAL A 712 -5.62 23.68 -14.28
N THR A 713 -5.67 22.37 -14.55
CA THR A 713 -6.90 21.63 -14.88
C THR A 713 -7.35 20.73 -13.73
N ASP A 714 -8.56 20.18 -13.79
CA ASP A 714 -9.05 19.14 -12.86
C ASP A 714 -9.17 19.54 -11.38
N PHE A 715 -9.45 20.82 -11.10
CA PHE A 715 -9.75 21.28 -9.74
C PHE A 715 -10.91 20.52 -9.10
N GLY A 716 -10.65 19.92 -7.95
CA GLY A 716 -11.68 19.47 -7.02
C GLY A 716 -12.40 18.17 -7.38
N ILE A 717 -12.13 17.50 -8.50
CA ILE A 717 -12.80 16.25 -8.92
C ILE A 717 -12.24 15.00 -8.18
N ALA A 718 -11.11 15.12 -7.48
CA ALA A 718 -10.41 14.01 -6.83
C ALA A 718 -10.99 13.61 -5.46
N ARG A 719 -11.88 14.40 -4.87
CA ARG A 719 -12.37 14.12 -3.50
C ARG A 719 -13.48 13.04 -3.46
N ILE A 720 -14.01 12.66 -4.62
CA ILE A 720 -14.88 11.48 -4.78
C ILE A 720 -14.11 10.18 -4.47
N THR A 721 -12.81 10.12 -4.76
CA THR A 721 -11.98 8.91 -4.64
C THR A 721 -11.19 8.81 -3.33
N ASP A 722 -10.96 9.94 -2.64
CA ASP A 722 -10.21 10.02 -1.38
C ASP A 722 -10.87 9.30 -0.18
N SER A 723 -12.19 9.07 -0.23
CA SER A 723 -12.96 8.63 0.95
C SER A 723 -13.89 7.44 0.71
N SER A 724 -13.81 6.79 -0.45
CA SER A 724 -14.62 5.61 -0.76
C SER A 724 -13.75 4.55 -1.43
N LYS A 725 -13.65 3.38 -0.80
CA LYS A 725 -12.99 2.21 -1.37
C LYS A 725 -13.65 1.89 -2.71
N THR A 726 -12.89 1.97 -3.79
CA THR A 726 -13.29 1.39 -5.07
C THR A 726 -13.43 -0.13 -4.92
N ARG A 727 -14.18 -0.79 -5.80
CA ARG A 727 -14.37 -2.25 -5.81
C ARG A 727 -13.07 -3.06 -5.75
N THR A 728 -11.96 -2.48 -6.19
CA THR A 728 -10.62 -3.11 -6.24
C THR A 728 -9.74 -2.79 -5.03
N GLY A 729 -10.19 -1.95 -4.08
CA GLY A 729 -9.40 -1.54 -2.91
C GLY A 729 -8.20 -0.64 -3.22
N LEU A 730 -8.13 -0.09 -4.44
CA LEU A 730 -7.07 0.81 -4.89
C LEU A 730 -7.44 2.27 -4.58
N VAL A 731 -6.48 2.99 -3.97
CA VAL A 731 -6.49 4.46 -3.89
C VAL A 731 -6.40 4.99 -5.32
N LEU A 732 -7.45 5.65 -5.81
CA LEU A 732 -7.48 6.19 -7.15
C LEU A 732 -6.65 7.50 -7.18
N GLY A 733 -5.41 7.40 -7.64
CA GLY A 733 -4.47 8.52 -7.80
C GLY A 733 -3.07 8.04 -8.17
N THR A 734 -2.15 8.96 -8.50
CA THR A 734 -0.72 8.65 -8.65
C THR A 734 -0.03 9.02 -7.33
N PRO A 735 0.22 8.07 -6.42
CA PRO A 735 0.64 8.36 -5.05
C PRO A 735 1.97 9.09 -4.94
N SER A 736 2.78 9.07 -6.01
CA SER A 736 4.05 9.80 -6.09
C SER A 736 3.95 11.31 -5.80
N PHE A 737 2.78 11.94 -6.00
CA PHE A 737 2.56 13.37 -5.76
C PHE A 737 1.75 13.67 -4.50
N MET A 738 1.24 12.65 -3.79
CA MET A 738 0.41 12.85 -2.61
C MET A 738 1.24 13.37 -1.43
N SER A 739 0.64 14.25 -0.63
CA SER A 739 1.26 14.70 0.61
C SER A 739 1.23 13.62 1.71
N PRO A 740 2.13 13.69 2.70
CA PRO A 740 2.11 12.80 3.87
C PRO A 740 0.77 12.78 4.60
N GLU A 741 0.10 13.94 4.71
CA GLU A 741 -1.20 14.07 5.35
C GLU A 741 -2.35 13.47 4.53
N GLN A 742 -2.29 13.53 3.19
CA GLN A 742 -3.22 12.84 2.30
C GLN A 742 -3.10 11.31 2.46
N LEU A 743 -1.87 10.78 2.42
CA LEU A 743 -1.62 9.35 2.58
C LEU A 743 -2.03 8.82 3.96
N ALA A 744 -1.87 9.64 5.00
CA ALA A 744 -2.27 9.30 6.36
C ALA A 744 -3.79 9.42 6.61
N GLY A 745 -4.58 9.86 5.63
CA GLY A 745 -6.02 10.10 5.78
C GLY A 745 -6.35 11.21 6.79
N LYS A 746 -5.41 12.13 7.04
CA LYS A 746 -5.59 13.27 7.94
C LYS A 746 -6.38 14.37 7.23
N LYS A 747 -6.78 15.41 7.97
CA LYS A 747 -7.44 16.58 7.38
C LYS A 747 -6.50 17.26 6.38
N VAL A 748 -6.90 17.29 5.12
CA VAL A 748 -6.17 17.91 4.00
C VAL A 748 -6.61 19.36 3.85
N ASP A 749 -5.65 20.29 3.83
CA ASP A 749 -5.84 21.70 3.50
C ASP A 749 -4.93 22.13 2.34
N GLY A 750 -4.94 23.42 2.00
CA GLY A 750 -4.19 23.95 0.85
C GLY A 750 -2.68 23.67 0.87
N ARG A 751 -2.07 23.45 2.04
CA ARG A 751 -0.63 23.15 2.16
C ARG A 751 -0.26 21.80 1.56
N SER A 752 -1.24 20.91 1.38
CA SER A 752 -1.09 19.67 0.64
C SER A 752 -0.81 19.92 -0.84
N ASP A 753 -1.51 20.86 -1.46
CA ASP A 753 -1.30 21.19 -2.88
C ASP A 753 0.08 21.82 -3.10
N LEU A 754 0.57 22.60 -2.13
CA LEU A 754 1.91 23.20 -2.18
C LEU A 754 3.02 22.13 -2.11
N TYR A 755 2.83 21.07 -1.31
CA TYR A 755 3.74 19.92 -1.30
C TYR A 755 3.74 19.20 -2.65
N SER A 756 2.57 18.93 -3.22
CA SER A 756 2.42 18.28 -4.54
C SER A 756 3.03 19.11 -5.67
N LEU A 757 2.91 20.45 -5.60
CA LEU A 757 3.62 21.37 -6.49
C LEU A 757 5.14 21.30 -6.30
N GLY A 758 5.62 21.17 -5.06
CA GLY A 758 7.04 20.93 -4.77
C GLY A 758 7.58 19.64 -5.42
N ILE A 759 6.80 18.56 -5.40
CA ILE A 759 7.16 17.30 -6.07
C ILE A 759 7.21 17.51 -7.60
N SER A 760 6.20 18.18 -8.16
CA SER A 760 6.14 18.50 -9.60
C SER A 760 7.33 19.36 -10.03
N LEU A 761 7.70 20.36 -9.22
CA LEU A 761 8.86 21.21 -9.45
C LEU A 761 10.17 20.42 -9.44
N PHE A 762 10.36 19.55 -8.45
CA PHE A 762 11.52 18.66 -8.38
C PHE A 762 11.66 17.82 -9.66
N GLN A 763 10.55 17.23 -10.11
CA GLN A 763 10.55 16.38 -11.30
C GLN A 763 10.80 17.16 -12.59
N LEU A 764 10.17 18.33 -12.76
CA LEU A 764 10.38 19.16 -13.95
C LEU A 764 11.79 19.74 -14.05
N LEU A 765 12.49 19.87 -12.92
CA LEU A 765 13.88 20.34 -12.89
C LEU A 765 14.91 19.22 -13.11
N THR A 766 14.62 17.97 -12.73
CA THR A 766 15.60 16.85 -12.72
C THR A 766 15.27 15.71 -13.68
N GLY A 767 14.03 15.65 -14.19
CA GLY A 767 13.49 14.51 -14.93
C GLY A 767 13.22 13.28 -14.05
N THR A 768 13.25 13.43 -12.72
CA THR A 768 13.12 12.32 -11.78
C THR A 768 12.26 12.68 -10.58
N LEU A 769 11.48 11.74 -10.07
CA LEU A 769 10.73 11.93 -8.82
C LEU A 769 11.70 11.93 -7.62
N PRO A 770 11.45 12.76 -6.59
CA PRO A 770 12.33 12.86 -5.42
C PRO A 770 12.37 11.55 -4.61
N LEU A 771 11.26 10.82 -4.57
CA LEU A 771 11.14 9.55 -3.86
C LEU A 771 10.55 8.50 -4.81
N ARG A 772 11.15 7.32 -4.81
CA ARG A 772 10.71 6.13 -5.55
C ARG A 772 10.72 4.92 -4.63
N GLY A 773 9.77 4.01 -4.84
CA GLY A 773 9.71 2.72 -4.17
C GLY A 773 9.50 1.59 -5.17
N ALA A 774 10.01 0.41 -4.87
CA ALA A 774 9.78 -0.81 -5.67
C ALA A 774 8.35 -1.34 -5.50
N SER A 775 7.62 -0.84 -4.50
CA SER A 775 6.19 -1.11 -4.32
C SER A 775 5.40 0.11 -3.85
N MET A 776 4.08 0.02 -3.98
CA MET A 776 3.15 1.06 -3.55
C MET A 776 3.29 1.40 -2.06
N THR A 777 3.36 0.38 -1.20
CA THR A 777 3.51 0.51 0.24
C THR A 777 4.83 1.17 0.62
N GLU A 778 5.91 0.80 -0.07
CA GLU A 778 7.23 1.39 0.16
C GLU A 778 7.28 2.87 -0.25
N LEU A 779 6.69 3.21 -1.40
CA LEU A 779 6.56 4.60 -1.84
C LEU A 779 5.75 5.43 -0.83
N MET A 780 4.64 4.90 -0.33
CA MET A 780 3.84 5.57 0.70
C MET A 780 4.62 5.75 2.00
N HIS A 781 5.39 4.75 2.44
CA HIS A 781 6.26 4.88 3.61
C HIS A 781 7.33 5.96 3.39
N LYS A 782 8.04 5.94 2.26
CA LYS A 782 9.06 6.94 1.93
C LYS A 782 8.47 8.36 1.90
N ILE A 783 7.30 8.53 1.30
CA ILE A 783 6.61 9.83 1.30
C ILE A 783 6.32 10.28 2.74
N ALA A 784 5.92 9.36 3.63
CA ALA A 784 5.60 9.69 5.02
C ALA A 784 6.80 9.93 5.93
N SER A 785 7.95 9.27 5.71
CA SER A 785 9.06 9.23 6.68
C SER A 785 10.44 9.61 6.16
N VAL A 786 10.66 9.61 4.84
CA VAL A 786 11.98 9.88 4.24
C VAL A 786 11.99 11.25 3.59
N ASP A 787 12.94 12.08 3.99
CA ASP A 787 13.14 13.42 3.42
C ASP A 787 13.57 13.35 1.95
N ALA A 788 13.18 14.35 1.16
CA ALA A 788 13.59 14.43 -0.24
C ALA A 788 15.10 14.73 -0.31
N PRO A 789 15.84 14.13 -1.25
CA PRO A 789 17.26 14.44 -1.45
C PRO A 789 17.44 15.90 -1.88
N ASP A 790 18.64 16.46 -1.66
CA ASP A 790 18.95 17.77 -2.22
C ASP A 790 18.90 17.68 -3.75
N ILE A 791 18.11 18.54 -4.38
CA ILE A 791 17.95 18.57 -5.83
C ILE A 791 19.29 18.78 -6.57
N ARG A 792 20.27 19.40 -5.90
CA ARG A 792 21.62 19.66 -6.44
C ARG A 792 22.48 18.39 -6.52
N GLU A 793 22.12 17.31 -5.82
CA GLU A 793 22.78 16.01 -6.01
C GLU A 793 22.49 15.42 -7.39
N LEU A 794 21.31 15.74 -7.95
CA LEU A 794 20.87 15.27 -9.27
C LEU A 794 21.15 16.28 -10.39
N ARG A 795 21.16 17.57 -10.05
CA ARG A 795 21.38 18.67 -10.99
C ARG A 795 22.25 19.78 -10.36
N PRO A 796 23.58 19.59 -10.30
CA PRO A 796 24.50 20.47 -9.55
C PRO A 796 24.51 21.93 -10.00
N GLU A 797 24.14 22.19 -11.25
CA GLU A 797 24.09 23.54 -11.85
C GLU A 797 22.92 24.40 -11.34
N LEU A 798 21.97 23.83 -10.59
CA LEU A 798 20.89 24.61 -9.99
C LEU A 798 21.41 25.53 -8.88
N SER A 799 20.88 26.77 -8.85
CA SER A 799 21.28 27.74 -7.84
C SER A 799 20.86 27.31 -6.43
N PRO A 800 21.61 27.70 -5.38
CA PRO A 800 21.23 27.44 -4.00
C PRO A 800 19.85 28.00 -3.63
N ALA A 801 19.39 29.07 -4.29
CA ALA A 801 18.07 29.62 -4.09
C ALA A 801 16.97 28.65 -4.55
N VAL A 802 17.12 28.03 -5.72
CA VAL A 802 16.17 27.02 -6.23
C VAL A 802 16.13 25.80 -5.30
N ALA A 803 17.28 25.32 -4.84
CA ALA A 803 17.37 24.19 -3.92
C ALA A 803 16.63 24.45 -2.59
N ARG A 804 16.80 25.64 -2.00
CA ARG A 804 16.08 26.03 -0.77
C ARG A 804 14.57 26.06 -0.96
N VAL A 805 14.11 26.61 -2.09
CA VAL A 805 12.69 26.70 -2.39
C VAL A 805 12.05 25.31 -2.50
N VAL A 806 12.71 24.38 -3.20
CA VAL A 806 12.25 22.98 -3.32
C VAL A 806 12.27 22.27 -1.96
N ALA A 807 13.36 22.40 -1.19
CA ALA A 807 13.49 21.77 0.11
C ALA A 807 12.43 22.26 1.13
N LEU A 808 12.09 23.55 1.10
CA LEU A 808 11.04 24.11 1.97
C LEU A 808 9.65 23.59 1.58
N ALA A 809 9.33 23.47 0.28
CA ALA A 809 8.07 22.92 -0.18
C ALA A 809 7.90 21.43 0.20
N LEU A 810 9.01 20.67 0.24
CA LEU A 810 9.03 19.22 0.48
C LEU A 810 9.20 18.81 1.95
N GLN A 811 9.14 19.74 2.91
CA GLN A 811 9.13 19.40 4.33
C GLN A 811 8.00 18.42 4.66
N LYS A 812 8.14 17.53 5.65
CA LYS A 812 7.08 16.53 5.94
C LYS A 812 5.93 17.06 6.79
N ARG A 813 6.21 18.04 7.63
CA ARG A 813 5.24 18.69 8.50
C ARG A 813 4.59 19.87 7.76
N PRO A 814 3.25 19.92 7.62
CA PRO A 814 2.57 21.03 6.93
C PRO A 814 2.90 22.42 7.51
N GLU A 815 3.09 22.52 8.83
CA GLU A 815 3.49 23.73 9.54
C GLU A 815 4.92 24.19 9.25
N ALA A 816 5.78 23.31 8.72
CA ALA A 816 7.16 23.60 8.37
C ALA A 816 7.34 23.95 6.87
N ARG A 817 6.26 23.92 6.07
CA ARG A 817 6.25 24.27 4.63
C ARG A 817 5.85 25.72 4.41
N TYR A 818 5.78 26.13 3.14
CA TYR A 818 5.01 27.30 2.73
C TYR A 818 3.57 27.23 3.27
N GLN A 819 3.11 28.32 3.89
CA GLN A 819 1.76 28.39 4.44
C GLN A 819 0.74 28.89 3.40
N THR A 820 1.19 29.60 2.37
CA THR A 820 0.33 30.15 1.30
C THR A 820 0.99 29.99 -0.07
N GLY A 821 0.17 29.89 -1.12
CA GLY A 821 0.66 29.84 -2.50
C GLY A 821 1.40 31.12 -2.88
N ARG A 822 0.94 32.28 -2.38
CA ARG A 822 1.60 33.57 -2.60
C ARG A 822 3.04 33.62 -2.08
N GLN A 823 3.31 33.06 -0.90
CA GLN A 823 4.65 32.99 -0.34
C GLN A 823 5.55 32.14 -1.25
N PHE A 824 5.05 30.99 -1.70
CA PHE A 824 5.78 30.10 -2.59
C PHE A 824 6.06 30.76 -3.95
N ALA A 825 5.08 31.45 -4.53
CA ALA A 825 5.23 32.17 -5.79
C ALA A 825 6.25 33.31 -5.71
N ALA A 826 6.30 34.05 -4.60
CA ALA A 826 7.27 35.12 -4.38
C ALA A 826 8.71 34.58 -4.37
N ASP A 827 8.95 33.51 -3.61
CA ASP A 827 10.28 32.89 -3.50
C ASP A 827 10.73 32.26 -4.83
N LEU A 828 9.80 31.67 -5.60
CA LEU A 828 10.08 31.16 -6.95
C LEU A 828 10.51 32.26 -7.92
N ARG A 829 9.84 33.43 -7.90
CA ARG A 829 10.21 34.58 -8.72
C ARG A 829 11.57 35.14 -8.34
N GLN A 830 11.86 35.21 -7.04
CA GLN A 830 13.16 35.66 -6.56
C GLN A 830 14.28 34.69 -6.97
N ALA A 831 14.02 33.38 -6.89
CA ALA A 831 14.97 32.37 -7.36
C ALA A 831 15.19 32.44 -8.88
N ALA A 832 14.16 32.75 -9.66
CA ALA A 832 14.26 32.95 -11.12
C ALA A 832 15.08 34.20 -11.48
N ALA A 833 14.90 35.32 -10.77
CA ALA A 833 15.69 36.53 -10.96
C ALA A 833 17.18 36.33 -10.63
N GLY A 834 17.48 35.55 -9.60
CA GLY A 834 18.86 35.17 -9.25
C GLY A 834 19.52 34.19 -10.23
N ALA A 835 18.73 33.39 -10.96
CA ALA A 835 19.24 32.51 -12.01
C ALA A 835 19.58 33.27 -13.31
N ALA A 836 18.86 34.36 -13.61
CA ALA A 836 19.13 35.21 -14.76
C ALA A 836 20.38 36.10 -14.60
N GLY A 837 20.83 36.38 -13.36
CA GLY A 837 22.01 37.20 -13.09
C GLY A 837 23.36 36.48 -13.17
N ALA A 838 23.37 35.16 -13.36
CA ALA A 838 24.60 34.35 -13.45
C ALA A 838 25.09 34.12 -14.90
N GLU A 839 24.31 34.53 -15.91
CA GLU A 839 24.70 34.55 -17.32
C GLU A 839 24.91 35.99 -17.79
N SER A 840 26.10 36.53 -17.55
CA SER A 840 26.66 37.62 -18.34
C SER A 840 28.20 37.51 -18.30
N PRO A 841 28.85 36.97 -19.34
CA PRO A 841 30.28 37.22 -19.54
C PRO A 841 30.50 38.72 -19.78
N PRO A 842 31.69 39.27 -19.44
CA PRO A 842 31.98 40.68 -19.72
C PRO A 842 31.82 40.94 -21.22
N ALA A 843 31.11 42.03 -21.55
CA ALA A 843 30.90 42.47 -22.92
C ALA A 843 32.25 42.64 -23.63
N PRO A 844 32.39 42.20 -24.90
CA PRO A 844 33.58 42.47 -25.68
C PRO A 844 33.70 43.99 -25.88
N GLU A 845 34.90 44.53 -25.66
CA GLU A 845 35.26 45.88 -26.09
C GLU A 845 34.85 46.04 -27.56
N THR A 846 34.01 47.03 -27.83
CA THR A 846 33.64 47.44 -29.17
C THR A 846 34.89 47.94 -29.89
N VAL A 847 35.48 47.08 -30.71
CA VAL A 847 36.40 47.48 -31.78
C VAL A 847 35.56 48.24 -32.81
N VAL A 848 35.64 49.57 -32.77
CA VAL A 848 35.13 50.45 -33.82
C VAL A 848 36.09 50.32 -34.99
N TYR A 849 35.68 49.65 -36.07
CA TYR A 849 36.39 49.67 -37.34
C TYR A 849 35.86 50.83 -38.18
N ASP A 850 36.78 51.75 -38.50
CA ASP A 850 36.62 52.92 -39.35
C ASP A 850 36.51 52.47 -40.82
N ALA A 851 35.54 52.99 -41.57
CA ALA A 851 35.16 52.49 -42.89
C ALA A 851 36.03 53.00 -44.06
N ASP A 852 37.26 53.44 -43.78
CA ASP A 852 38.12 54.15 -44.74
C ASP A 852 39.52 53.53 -44.93
N ARG A 853 39.69 52.20 -44.88
CA ARG A 853 40.96 51.58 -45.29
C ARG A 853 40.83 50.47 -46.32
N ASP A 854 41.30 50.83 -47.51
CA ASP A 854 41.51 50.06 -48.73
C ASP A 854 42.37 48.79 -48.60
N ALA A 855 42.13 47.92 -49.58
CA ALA A 855 42.83 46.69 -49.91
C ALA A 855 44.36 46.80 -50.06
N THR A 856 45.11 45.76 -49.66
CA THR A 856 46.23 45.08 -50.38
C THR A 856 47.05 44.13 -49.48
N GLY A 857 47.49 42.98 -50.04
CA GLY A 857 48.63 42.13 -49.57
C GLY A 857 48.27 40.92 -48.69
N HIS A 858 48.39 39.66 -49.18
CA HIS A 858 49.52 38.71 -49.00
C HIS A 858 49.67 38.21 -47.54
N GLU A 859 49.88 36.96 -47.14
CA GLU A 859 50.12 35.62 -47.72
C GLU A 859 49.96 34.65 -46.52
N MET A 860 49.24 33.53 -46.66
CA MET A 860 49.71 32.14 -46.52
C MET A 860 50.97 31.83 -45.69
N THR A 861 50.95 30.60 -45.14
CA THR A 861 52.00 29.79 -44.46
C THR A 861 51.97 29.92 -42.92
N ASP A 862 52.10 28.86 -42.11
CA ASP A 862 52.49 27.49 -42.39
C ASP A 862 51.94 26.55 -41.30
N PHE A 863 51.79 25.29 -41.68
CA PHE A 863 51.35 24.16 -40.90
C PHE A 863 52.59 23.40 -40.39
N GLN A 864 52.44 22.61 -39.31
CA GLN A 864 53.39 21.61 -38.77
C GLN A 864 54.46 22.10 -37.80
N GLU A 865 54.40 21.67 -36.53
CA GLU A 865 55.03 20.45 -35.99
C GLU A 865 54.87 20.46 -34.45
N THR A 866 54.26 19.42 -33.86
CA THR A 866 54.92 18.26 -33.16
C THR A 866 55.60 18.72 -31.85
N VAL A 867 55.56 18.07 -30.67
CA VAL A 867 55.50 16.66 -30.24
C VAL A 867 55.07 16.66 -28.75
N MET A 868 54.44 15.55 -28.37
CA MET A 868 54.37 14.86 -27.07
C MET A 868 55.39 15.29 -25.98
N ASP A 869 55.03 15.25 -24.69
CA ASP A 869 55.25 14.11 -23.75
C ASP A 869 54.93 14.54 -22.26
N PRO A 870 55.09 13.72 -21.20
CA PRO A 870 53.99 13.29 -20.31
C PRO A 870 54.20 13.69 -18.80
N PRO A 871 53.38 13.22 -17.83
CA PRO A 871 53.24 13.82 -16.49
C PRO A 871 54.04 13.10 -15.38
N ALA A 872 54.56 13.82 -14.38
CA ALA A 872 54.92 13.35 -13.03
C ALA A 872 55.33 14.57 -12.13
N VAL A 873 55.37 14.62 -10.79
CA VAL A 873 55.47 13.65 -9.67
C VAL A 873 54.92 14.32 -8.38
N ARG A 874 54.52 13.48 -7.41
CA ARG A 874 54.18 13.76 -6.00
C ARG A 874 55.32 14.28 -5.11
N GLY A 875 54.94 14.90 -3.99
CA GLY A 875 55.61 14.80 -2.68
C GLY A 875 55.37 16.06 -1.81
N ALA A 876 55.43 16.09 -0.48
CA ALA A 876 55.23 15.18 0.65
C ALA A 876 55.35 16.05 1.93
N SER A 877 54.79 15.61 3.07
CA SER A 877 55.08 16.03 4.47
C SER A 877 54.71 17.47 4.92
N ALA A 878 54.29 17.84 6.15
CA ALA A 878 53.86 17.23 7.42
C ALA A 878 53.25 18.39 8.31
N PRO A 879 53.08 18.33 9.66
CA PRO A 879 51.76 18.13 10.31
C PRO A 879 51.43 19.21 11.41
N PRO A 880 50.76 18.94 12.56
CA PRO A 880 49.64 19.76 13.07
C PRO A 880 49.98 20.68 14.26
N VAL A 881 49.08 21.61 14.62
CA VAL A 881 49.16 22.35 15.89
C VAL A 881 47.79 22.42 16.57
N SER A 882 47.77 21.99 17.83
CA SER A 882 46.69 22.12 18.80
C SER A 882 46.57 23.54 19.36
N GLY A 883 45.38 23.95 19.78
CA GLY A 883 45.20 25.12 20.62
C GLY A 883 43.76 25.29 21.09
N ALA A 884 43.57 25.20 22.41
CA ALA A 884 42.31 25.28 23.15
C ALA A 884 41.51 26.58 22.96
N GLN A 885 40.18 26.45 22.98
CA GLN A 885 39.28 27.00 24.00
C GLN A 885 37.94 26.25 24.00
#